data_AF-A0A1H5WBS7-F1
#
_entry.id   AF-A0A1H5WBS7-F1
#
_cell.length_a   1.000
_cell.length_b   1.000
_cell.length_c   1.000
_cell.angle_alpha   90.00
_cell.angle_beta   90.00
_cell.angle_gamma   90.00
#
_symmetry.space_group_name_H-M   'P 1'
#
loop_
_entity.id
_entity.type
_entity.pdbx_description
1 polymer ?
#
loop_
_entity_poly.entity_id
_entity_poly.type
_entity_poly.pdbx_seq_one_letter_code
_entity_poly.pdbx_strand_id
1 'polypeptide(L)'
;MTGRLTGVFISVGDLYVAYRKAKVEAYYENTHFHALAFTEYEQNLHENLSCLHQLLLVPGFVWASDLAFIGDFAYLPKSVDSSAWDSDADGHFRALDPLVDWEQRFSESKSRAPAKLRLVIRPTVDFQIVSALWIIKVGHLFDGVINPRLSYGNRLRRSYSEFGDVRVGEPAINLIATGLFAPYFSAYRTWRERGLSAMERSLEGGKNILAITMDVEQFYHRVAPKFLLRKGFLDSIKLMLNRQETLFTKALLTAIDVWYKSTPDYADRPEGAIPVGLSASKIIANVLLSNFDNDLVGRLDPIYYGRYVDDIFLVFENLEGLTTARQVTKRIADALAPDLILNNSGGDAQSLKLRLSYARDSDLLFAGKKQKIFALSSSHGLDLIQHIREQIRVQSSEYRLLPAVPTTGIRMASKALLATPDATLQVDALRKADVVSVRRLGVSLLLRDLEAYSADLRPESWVDVRKEFYGLVKRHVLTPSGFFEFFGYLPRVFGLMLASRDVREAAQLIEDFIVVAILVEKTTTVGEPAQLPKFKLCLGQYAQAFRQLGLQAATERTLELDRQYLKVLRALSLLDASIRIPTSLPRLKKCVHQILLADWGRRPYKDYWYLSQDSDESGPPVPRQLEIRRKIRLGGIRRFRQESTNLKVPHWPALAFPTRPLRIDEIALVAPNVLLDPTLFKHAIMVLRGAKVAAESRLGFEPAIGMGIEEPITFTVPGKPKKLVRVAITSFETTEGQWADAAKAKQDRSLDRYRNLNRLVNRILRETKSPDYIVFPELSIPLRWALRIARKLAANNVSLLAGVEYHRDRQTGKLRNDCLISLVTNWPGYASHVARLQPKFFPAHGEKVNLAKLKLGKRGRFFEPNGLHGKPTLYVHSGFCFSALICSDLTNIAHRHQLRGNVDALFVLEWNSDTKTFASLVEATANDLHAYVAQVNNRSYGDSRIRAPAVEDYLRDVVQVKGGVSDYYVLGEIDYLALRKEQYRPVKKPKFKPMPIGYKISPRRKTGR
;
A
#
# COMPACT_ATOMS: atom_id res chain seq x y z
N MET A 1 12.64 45.75 17.51
CA MET A 1 13.10 44.35 17.34
C MET A 1 11.92 43.44 16.99
N THR A 2 11.85 43.03 15.73
CA THR A 2 10.64 42.82 14.92
C THR A 2 9.88 41.50 15.18
N GLY A 3 8.55 41.51 15.22
CA GLY A 3 7.68 40.32 15.27
C GLY A 3 7.62 39.59 13.91
N ARG A 4 8.78 39.29 13.32
CA ARG A 4 8.93 38.81 11.94
C ARG A 4 9.70 37.49 11.91
N LEU A 5 9.33 36.57 11.02
CA LEU A 5 10.18 35.43 10.69
C LEU A 5 11.36 35.87 9.83
N THR A 6 12.51 35.23 9.98
CA THR A 6 13.71 35.55 9.21
C THR A 6 13.84 34.63 7.99
N GLY A 7 14.44 35.14 6.91
CA GLY A 7 14.80 34.31 5.75
C GLY A 7 15.85 33.23 6.07
N VAL A 8 16.53 33.35 7.21
CA VAL A 8 17.41 32.32 7.77
C VAL A 8 16.59 31.17 8.37
N PHE A 9 15.47 31.47 9.03
CA PHE A 9 14.60 30.47 9.62
C PHE A 9 13.81 29.69 8.56
N ILE A 10 13.29 30.38 7.52
CA ILE A 10 12.57 29.77 6.40
C ILE A 10 13.22 30.21 5.08
N SER A 11 13.82 29.27 4.35
CA SER A 11 14.29 29.50 2.98
C SER A 11 13.24 29.08 1.94
N VAL A 12 13.36 29.59 0.71
CA VAL A 12 12.55 29.09 -0.42
C VAL A 12 12.81 27.59 -0.64
N GLY A 13 14.04 27.12 -0.42
CA GLY A 13 14.38 25.70 -0.48
C GLY A 13 13.58 24.85 0.52
N ASP A 14 13.28 25.37 1.71
CA ASP A 14 12.43 24.67 2.69
C ASP A 14 11.00 24.52 2.18
N LEU A 15 10.48 25.52 1.47
CA LEU A 15 9.14 25.45 0.85
C LEU A 15 9.06 24.39 -0.24
N TYR A 16 10.12 24.16 -1.01
CA TYR A 16 10.19 23.05 -1.96
C TYR A 16 10.09 21.68 -1.27
N VAL A 17 10.73 21.53 -0.10
CA VAL A 17 10.63 20.30 0.70
C VAL A 17 9.23 20.18 1.30
N ALA A 18 8.69 21.26 1.86
CA ALA A 18 7.33 21.28 2.41
C ALA A 18 6.27 21.00 1.35
N TYR A 19 6.40 21.52 0.12
CA TYR A 19 5.54 21.20 -1.02
C TYR A 19 5.55 19.71 -1.35
N ARG A 20 6.74 19.10 -1.45
CA ARG A 20 6.88 17.65 -1.67
C ARG A 20 6.09 16.86 -0.62
N LYS A 21 6.23 17.23 0.65
CA LYS A 21 5.56 16.60 1.78
C LYS A 21 4.04 16.80 1.70
N ALA A 22 3.59 18.04 1.51
CA ALA A 22 2.18 18.41 1.44
C ALA A 22 1.45 17.68 0.32
N LYS A 23 2.04 17.62 -0.89
CA LYS A 23 1.47 16.91 -2.05
C LYS A 23 1.25 15.42 -1.76
N VAL A 24 2.20 14.77 -1.09
CA VAL A 24 2.12 13.34 -0.74
C VAL A 24 1.07 13.11 0.34
N GLU A 25 1.05 13.94 1.39
CA GLU A 25 0.03 13.83 2.45
C GLU A 25 -1.37 14.07 1.89
N ALA A 26 -1.55 15.07 1.02
CA ALA A 26 -2.82 15.33 0.33
C ALA A 26 -3.26 14.17 -0.58
N TYR A 27 -2.32 13.47 -1.22
CA TYR A 27 -2.63 12.34 -2.10
C TYR A 27 -3.23 11.15 -1.35
N TYR A 28 -2.78 10.91 -0.11
CA TYR A 28 -3.28 9.82 0.73
C TYR A 28 -4.40 10.25 1.68
N GLU A 29 -4.76 11.53 1.70
CA GLU A 29 -5.88 12.05 2.47
C GLU A 29 -7.18 11.86 1.69
N ASN A 30 -8.22 11.36 2.38
CA ASN A 30 -9.52 11.05 1.76
C ASN A 30 -10.62 12.01 2.22
N THR A 31 -10.28 13.03 3.00
CA THR A 31 -11.24 14.03 3.48
C THR A 31 -11.37 15.23 2.56
N HIS A 32 -10.37 15.50 1.70
CA HIS A 32 -10.36 16.60 0.75
C HIS A 32 -9.79 16.18 -0.61
N PHE A 33 -10.19 16.90 -1.68
CA PHE A 33 -9.99 16.47 -3.07
C PHE A 33 -9.18 17.52 -3.85
N HIS A 34 -7.87 17.57 -3.59
CA HIS A 34 -6.97 18.62 -4.09
C HIS A 34 -6.17 18.26 -5.35
N ALA A 35 -6.50 17.17 -6.06
CA ALA A 35 -5.75 16.79 -7.27
C ALA A 35 -5.61 17.95 -8.27
N LEU A 36 -6.72 18.66 -8.51
CA LEU A 36 -6.72 19.84 -9.38
C LEU A 36 -5.96 21.02 -8.79
N ALA A 37 -6.19 21.35 -7.51
CA ALA A 37 -5.53 22.46 -6.86
C ALA A 37 -4.00 22.32 -6.89
N PHE A 38 -3.46 21.12 -6.58
CA PHE A 38 -2.03 20.85 -6.69
C PHE A 38 -1.54 20.87 -8.14
N THR A 39 -2.34 20.38 -9.09
CA THR A 39 -2.00 20.39 -10.52
C THR A 39 -1.87 21.82 -11.05
N GLU A 40 -2.82 22.69 -10.69
CA GLU A 40 -2.83 24.12 -11.04
C GLU A 40 -1.65 24.85 -10.37
N TYR A 41 -1.43 24.59 -9.07
CA TYR A 41 -0.32 25.18 -8.32
C TYR A 41 1.06 24.80 -8.90
N GLU A 42 1.22 23.56 -9.39
CA GLU A 42 2.49 23.08 -9.94
C GLU A 42 2.83 23.71 -11.30
N GLN A 43 1.87 24.30 -12.02
CA GLN A 43 2.13 24.97 -13.31
C GLN A 43 3.07 26.17 -13.16
N ASN A 44 2.93 26.92 -12.06
CA ASN A 44 3.73 28.11 -11.72
C ASN A 44 4.44 27.91 -10.37
N LEU A 45 4.99 26.71 -10.14
CA LEU A 45 5.48 26.28 -8.83
C LEU A 45 6.50 27.25 -8.22
N HIS A 46 7.44 27.77 -9.01
CA HIS A 46 8.49 28.64 -8.48
C HIS A 46 7.95 30.01 -8.08
N GLU A 47 7.11 30.64 -8.91
CA GLU A 47 6.49 31.91 -8.56
C GLU A 47 5.59 31.76 -7.32
N ASN A 48 4.77 30.71 -7.29
CA ASN A 48 3.87 30.45 -6.17
C ASN A 48 4.64 30.28 -4.84
N LEU A 49 5.70 29.46 -4.82
CA LEU A 49 6.52 29.27 -3.62
C LEU A 49 7.30 30.53 -3.23
N SER A 50 7.71 31.35 -4.20
CA SER A 50 8.42 32.61 -3.92
C SER A 50 7.49 33.66 -3.34
N CYS A 51 6.26 33.75 -3.84
CA CYS A 51 5.20 34.59 -3.30
C CYS A 51 4.84 34.14 -1.87
N LEU A 52 4.65 32.83 -1.66
CA LEU A 52 4.43 32.26 -0.33
C LEU A 52 5.57 32.60 0.63
N HIS A 53 6.83 32.49 0.18
CA HIS A 53 7.99 32.86 0.99
C HIS A 53 7.94 34.32 1.45
N GLN A 54 7.69 35.24 0.53
CA GLN A 54 7.58 36.66 0.84
C GLN A 54 6.45 36.93 1.84
N LEU A 55 5.29 36.31 1.62
CA LEU A 55 4.11 36.42 2.50
C LEU A 55 4.39 35.92 3.93
N LEU A 56 5.07 34.78 4.07
CA LEU A 56 5.43 34.22 5.38
C LEU A 56 6.42 35.08 6.16
N LEU A 57 7.22 35.89 5.46
CA LEU A 57 8.13 36.84 6.07
C LEU A 57 7.45 38.17 6.42
N VAL A 58 6.20 38.45 6.04
CA VAL A 58 5.55 39.72 6.42
C VAL A 58 5.33 39.76 7.94
N PRO A 59 5.72 40.86 8.64
CA PRO A 59 5.46 41.00 10.08
C PRO A 59 3.97 40.87 10.41
N GLY A 60 3.65 40.28 11.56
CA GLY A 60 2.27 40.17 12.03
C GLY A 60 1.47 39.00 11.45
N PHE A 61 2.03 38.23 10.50
CA PHE A 61 1.40 37.02 9.96
C PHE A 61 0.01 37.24 9.39
N VAL A 62 -0.16 38.22 8.50
CA VAL A 62 -1.47 38.57 7.90
C VAL A 62 -2.17 37.34 7.30
N TRP A 63 -1.41 36.41 6.72
CA TRP A 63 -1.91 35.13 6.18
C TRP A 63 -2.63 34.26 7.22
N ALA A 64 -2.27 34.37 8.50
CA ALA A 64 -2.87 33.58 9.57
C ALA A 64 -4.27 34.07 9.96
N SER A 65 -4.69 35.24 9.46
CA SER A 65 -6.03 35.79 9.66
C SER A 65 -6.83 35.86 8.36
N ASP A 66 -6.30 35.35 7.25
CA ASP A 66 -6.93 35.40 5.93
C ASP A 66 -7.55 34.05 5.56
N LEU A 67 -8.88 33.98 5.52
CA LEU A 67 -9.60 32.76 5.12
C LEU A 67 -9.33 32.37 3.67
N ALA A 68 -9.03 33.32 2.78
CA ALA A 68 -8.67 33.01 1.40
C ALA A 68 -7.32 32.27 1.32
N PHE A 69 -6.41 32.57 2.25
CA PHE A 69 -5.16 31.83 2.41
C PHE A 69 -5.35 30.50 3.14
N ILE A 70 -6.11 30.47 4.23
CA ILE A 70 -6.25 29.28 5.07
C ILE A 70 -7.07 28.19 4.37
N GLY A 71 -8.12 28.59 3.66
CA GLY A 71 -9.12 27.72 3.06
C GLY A 71 -10.40 27.68 3.89
N ASP A 72 -11.37 26.93 3.39
CA ASP A 72 -12.71 26.85 3.97
C ASP A 72 -12.95 25.49 4.65
N PHE A 73 -14.21 25.09 4.80
CA PHE A 73 -14.61 23.86 5.47
C PHE A 73 -15.66 23.10 4.66
N ALA A 74 -15.76 21.81 4.95
CA ALA A 74 -16.80 20.94 4.42
C ALA A 74 -17.29 19.98 5.50
N TYR A 75 -18.35 19.24 5.18
CA TYR A 75 -18.86 18.18 6.03
C TYR A 75 -18.77 16.85 5.32
N LEU A 76 -18.39 15.80 6.06
CA LEU A 76 -18.45 14.42 5.61
C LEU A 76 -19.61 13.71 6.30
N PRO A 77 -20.29 12.77 5.63
CA PRO A 77 -21.32 12.00 6.30
C PRO A 77 -20.65 11.02 7.28
N LYS A 78 -21.19 10.92 8.50
CA LYS A 78 -20.56 10.13 9.58
C LYS A 78 -21.39 8.92 10.00
N SER A 79 -22.67 9.11 10.29
CA SER A 79 -23.57 8.04 10.72
C SER A 79 -25.01 8.51 10.66
N VAL A 80 -25.94 7.57 10.56
CA VAL A 80 -27.38 7.77 10.75
C VAL A 80 -27.89 6.71 11.73
N ASP A 81 -28.81 7.11 12.60
CA ASP A 81 -29.43 6.22 13.59
C ASP A 81 -30.94 6.15 13.30
N SER A 82 -31.40 4.97 12.89
CA SER A 82 -32.82 4.70 12.62
C SER A 82 -33.47 3.79 13.67
N SER A 83 -32.81 3.56 14.81
CA SER A 83 -33.35 2.71 15.90
C SER A 83 -34.68 3.23 16.42
N ALA A 84 -34.92 4.54 16.38
CA ALA A 84 -36.20 5.15 16.75
C ALA A 84 -37.37 4.74 15.84
N TRP A 85 -37.10 4.12 14.69
CA TRP A 85 -38.12 3.63 13.76
C TRP A 85 -38.43 2.14 13.95
N ASP A 86 -37.69 1.45 14.80
CA ASP A 86 -37.93 0.05 15.12
C ASP A 86 -38.93 0.00 16.28
N SER A 87 -40.23 -0.15 15.97
CA SER A 87 -41.27 -0.35 16.98
C SER A 87 -41.31 -1.82 17.43
N ASP A 88 -41.45 -2.05 18.74
CA ASP A 88 -41.65 -3.39 19.33
C ASP A 88 -43.09 -3.91 19.13
N ALA A 89 -43.98 -3.12 18.52
CA ALA A 89 -45.43 -3.26 18.67
C ALA A 89 -46.21 -3.78 17.45
N ASP A 90 -45.58 -4.03 16.30
CA ASP A 90 -46.26 -4.63 15.14
C ASP A 90 -45.34 -5.62 14.41
N GLY A 91 -45.92 -6.70 13.90
CA GLY A 91 -45.20 -7.79 13.22
C GLY A 91 -44.17 -7.25 12.22
N HIS A 92 -42.97 -7.86 12.17
CA HIS A 92 -41.85 -7.39 11.35
C HIS A 92 -42.18 -7.40 9.84
N PHE A 93 -42.81 -6.33 9.34
CA PHE A 93 -42.93 -6.04 7.92
C PHE A 93 -41.71 -5.21 7.48
N ARG A 94 -40.97 -5.72 6.50
CA ARG A 94 -39.78 -5.07 5.93
C ARG A 94 -39.84 -5.21 4.42
N ALA A 95 -39.70 -4.11 3.69
CA ALA A 95 -39.60 -4.17 2.24
C ALA A 95 -38.18 -4.66 1.85
N LEU A 96 -38.09 -5.47 0.80
CA LEU A 96 -36.79 -5.97 0.33
C LEU A 96 -35.95 -4.88 -0.36
N ASP A 97 -36.60 -3.85 -0.91
CA ASP A 97 -35.93 -2.67 -1.47
C ASP A 97 -35.60 -1.69 -0.32
N PRO A 98 -34.31 -1.39 -0.06
CA PRO A 98 -33.92 -0.49 1.02
C PRO A 98 -34.47 0.94 0.91
N LEU A 99 -34.81 1.42 -0.30
CA LEU A 99 -35.38 2.75 -0.48
C LEU A 99 -36.84 2.78 -0.06
N VAL A 100 -37.61 1.78 -0.48
CA VAL A 100 -39.03 1.63 -0.12
C VAL A 100 -39.17 1.37 1.38
N ASP A 101 -38.34 0.46 1.94
CA ASP A 101 -38.33 0.16 3.37
C ASP A 101 -38.03 1.42 4.20
N TRP A 102 -37.03 2.20 3.77
CA TRP A 102 -36.66 3.43 4.44
C TRP A 102 -37.78 4.47 4.44
N GLU A 103 -38.43 4.69 3.29
CA GLU A 103 -39.53 5.64 3.19
C GLU A 103 -40.77 5.19 3.97
N GLN A 104 -41.05 3.88 3.99
CA GLN A 104 -42.14 3.32 4.78
C GLN A 104 -41.90 3.50 6.29
N ARG A 105 -40.71 3.13 6.79
CA ARG A 105 -40.33 3.30 8.21
C ARG A 105 -40.38 4.77 8.65
N PHE A 106 -39.96 5.68 7.78
CA PHE A 106 -40.13 7.11 8.04
C PHE A 106 -41.62 7.53 8.05
N SER A 107 -42.43 7.02 7.12
CA SER A 107 -43.86 7.34 7.04
C SER A 107 -44.66 6.83 8.24
N GLU A 108 -44.27 5.68 8.79
CA GLU A 108 -44.84 5.08 10.00
C GLU A 108 -44.44 5.86 11.25
N SER A 109 -43.13 6.11 11.45
CA SER A 109 -42.66 6.82 12.64
C SER A 109 -42.98 8.32 12.62
N LYS A 110 -43.06 8.91 11.41
CA LYS A 110 -43.14 10.36 11.14
C LYS A 110 -42.06 11.20 11.81
N SER A 111 -40.99 10.56 12.28
CA SER A 111 -39.88 11.19 13.00
C SER A 111 -38.62 11.11 12.15
N ARG A 112 -37.86 12.20 12.10
CA ARG A 112 -36.60 12.22 11.35
C ARG A 112 -35.52 11.42 12.09
N ALA A 113 -34.84 10.52 11.37
CA ALA A 113 -33.72 9.76 11.94
C ALA A 113 -32.54 10.69 12.27
N PRO A 114 -31.98 10.63 13.49
CA PRO A 114 -30.79 11.37 13.86
C PRO A 114 -29.59 11.03 12.95
N ALA A 115 -29.10 12.02 12.22
CA ALA A 115 -27.92 11.90 11.37
C ALA A 115 -26.80 12.81 11.86
N LYS A 116 -25.55 12.33 11.72
CA LYS A 116 -24.34 13.04 12.12
C LYS A 116 -23.47 13.30 10.90
N LEU A 117 -23.00 14.55 10.82
CA LEU A 117 -21.98 14.99 9.87
C LEU A 117 -20.67 15.27 10.61
N ARG A 118 -19.55 15.24 9.91
CA ARG A 118 -18.21 15.50 10.45
C ARG A 118 -17.59 16.70 9.75
N LEU A 119 -17.29 17.75 10.50
CA LEU A 119 -16.56 18.90 10.03
C LEU A 119 -15.14 18.50 9.56
N VAL A 120 -14.71 18.98 8.41
CA VAL A 120 -13.34 18.84 7.90
C VAL A 120 -12.86 20.16 7.32
N ILE A 121 -11.54 20.37 7.34
CA ILE A 121 -10.94 21.53 6.65
C ILE A 121 -10.76 21.22 5.16
N ARG A 122 -10.96 22.22 4.31
CA ARG A 122 -10.54 22.22 2.90
C ARG A 122 -9.44 23.27 2.73
N PRO A 123 -8.20 22.93 3.14
CA PRO A 123 -7.12 23.90 3.18
C PRO A 123 -6.59 24.21 1.79
N THR A 124 -6.19 25.45 1.53
CA THR A 124 -5.48 25.79 0.29
C THR A 124 -4.16 25.02 0.17
N VAL A 125 -3.60 24.96 -1.04
CA VAL A 125 -2.27 24.35 -1.23
C VAL A 125 -1.21 25.07 -0.40
N ASP A 126 -1.27 26.41 -0.31
CA ASP A 126 -0.34 27.19 0.52
C ASP A 126 -0.45 26.84 2.00
N PHE A 127 -1.66 26.74 2.55
CA PHE A 127 -1.82 26.38 3.96
C PHE A 127 -1.38 24.94 4.25
N GLN A 128 -1.55 24.02 3.30
CA GLN A 128 -1.00 22.67 3.39
C GLN A 128 0.55 22.68 3.39
N ILE A 129 1.17 23.50 2.55
CA ILE A 129 2.63 23.71 2.54
C ILE A 129 3.08 24.29 3.88
N VAL A 130 2.39 25.30 4.42
CA VAL A 130 2.70 25.89 5.73
C VAL A 130 2.58 24.87 6.86
N SER A 131 1.54 24.04 6.85
CA SER A 131 1.38 22.94 7.81
C SER A 131 2.55 21.95 7.73
N ALA A 132 2.98 21.56 6.53
CA ALA A 132 4.13 20.68 6.36
C ALA A 132 5.45 21.36 6.79
N LEU A 133 5.61 22.65 6.49
CA LEU A 133 6.76 23.46 6.88
C LEU A 133 6.85 23.60 8.40
N TRP A 134 5.73 23.84 9.08
CA TRP A 134 5.67 23.90 10.53
C TRP A 134 6.10 22.58 11.16
N ILE A 135 5.70 21.44 10.61
CA ILE A 135 6.19 20.13 11.07
C ILE A 135 7.72 20.04 10.93
N ILE A 136 8.26 20.43 9.76
CA ILE A 136 9.69 20.38 9.47
C ILE A 136 10.49 21.30 10.40
N LYS A 137 9.95 22.46 10.80
CA LYS A 137 10.65 23.49 11.57
C LYS A 137 10.43 23.42 13.08
N VAL A 138 9.27 22.94 13.52
CA VAL A 138 8.87 22.97 14.93
C VAL A 138 8.17 21.68 15.35
N GLY A 139 7.21 21.17 14.56
CA GLY A 139 6.40 20.01 14.94
C GLY A 139 7.22 18.73 15.21
N HIS A 140 8.40 18.58 14.60
CA HIS A 140 9.29 17.45 14.91
C HIS A 140 9.82 17.44 16.35
N LEU A 141 9.86 18.60 17.02
CA LEU A 141 10.24 18.71 18.43
C LEU A 141 9.12 18.14 19.30
N PHE A 142 7.88 18.53 19.02
CA PHE A 142 6.70 17.98 19.69
C PHE A 142 6.53 16.47 19.45
N ASP A 143 6.79 15.96 18.25
CA ASP A 143 6.84 14.51 18.01
C ASP A 143 7.99 13.83 18.76
N GLY A 144 9.11 14.55 18.96
CA GLY A 144 10.33 14.01 19.56
C GLY A 144 10.21 13.72 21.05
N VAL A 145 9.37 14.47 21.77
CA VAL A 145 9.11 14.23 23.19
C VAL A 145 8.18 13.03 23.45
N ILE A 146 7.48 12.54 22.41
CA ILE A 146 6.52 11.44 22.56
C ILE A 146 7.27 10.12 22.68
N ASN A 147 7.02 9.38 23.76
CA ASN A 147 7.64 8.07 24.00
C ASN A 147 7.29 7.06 22.88
N PRO A 148 8.26 6.59 22.08
CA PRO A 148 8.02 5.67 20.96
C PRO A 148 7.64 4.25 21.38
N ARG A 149 7.77 3.90 22.68
CA ARG A 149 7.29 2.63 23.22
C ARG A 149 5.80 2.66 23.55
N LEU A 150 5.26 3.84 23.84
CA LEU A 150 3.88 4.02 24.28
C LEU A 150 2.95 4.49 23.16
N SER A 151 3.40 5.40 22.29
CA SER A 151 2.57 5.96 21.21
C SER A 151 3.09 5.60 19.81
N TYR A 152 2.22 4.97 19.03
CA TYR A 152 2.54 4.37 17.72
C TYR A 152 1.94 5.14 16.54
N GLY A 153 0.80 5.81 16.75
CA GLY A 153 0.08 6.53 15.70
C GLY A 153 0.77 7.84 15.31
N ASN A 154 0.61 8.27 14.05
CA ASN A 154 1.02 9.60 13.57
C ASN A 154 2.47 10.02 13.87
N ARG A 155 3.41 9.06 13.96
CA ARG A 155 4.84 9.34 14.19
C ARG A 155 5.57 9.75 12.91
N LEU A 156 6.52 10.68 13.02
CA LEU A 156 7.30 11.16 11.88
C LEU A 156 8.35 10.14 11.42
N ARG A 157 8.67 10.17 10.12
CA ARG A 157 9.80 9.41 9.58
C ARG A 157 11.10 10.11 9.94
N ARG A 158 11.96 9.41 10.69
CA ARG A 158 13.28 9.89 11.11
C ARG A 158 14.40 9.21 10.31
N SER A 159 15.56 9.85 10.23
CA SER A 159 16.76 9.40 9.53
C SER A 159 17.69 8.69 10.51
N TYR A 160 18.10 7.46 10.21
CA TYR A 160 18.96 6.68 11.11
C TYR A 160 20.41 7.18 11.19
N SER A 161 20.84 8.03 10.27
CA SER A 161 22.24 8.45 10.14
C SER A 161 22.50 9.90 10.55
N GLU A 162 21.45 10.67 10.83
CA GLU A 162 21.55 12.11 11.05
C GLU A 162 21.09 12.43 12.47
N PHE A 163 21.98 13.07 13.24
CA PHE A 163 21.67 13.56 14.58
C PHE A 163 20.52 14.56 14.48
N GLY A 164 19.48 14.34 15.29
CA GLY A 164 18.37 15.26 15.38
C GLY A 164 18.67 16.42 16.33
N ASP A 165 17.60 17.11 16.72
CA ASP A 165 17.71 18.23 17.63
C ASP A 165 18.03 17.74 19.05
N VAL A 166 19.08 18.32 19.64
CA VAL A 166 19.60 17.96 20.97
C VAL A 166 18.54 18.07 22.08
N ARG A 167 17.50 18.89 21.87
CA ARG A 167 16.41 19.07 22.86
C ARG A 167 15.52 17.84 23.03
N VAL A 168 15.48 16.93 22.07
CA VAL A 168 14.51 15.82 22.06
C VAL A 168 15.11 14.43 21.90
N GLY A 169 16.45 14.31 21.74
CA GLY A 169 17.16 13.02 21.71
C GLY A 169 16.83 12.06 20.56
N GLU A 170 15.86 12.41 19.70
CA GLU A 170 15.41 11.63 18.56
C GLU A 170 16.22 11.95 17.29
N PRO A 171 16.39 11.01 16.34
CA PRO A 171 17.10 11.28 15.10
C PRO A 171 16.40 12.34 14.23
N ALA A 172 17.15 12.97 13.32
CA ALA A 172 16.63 14.05 12.48
C ALA A 172 15.43 13.59 11.62
N ILE A 173 14.51 14.51 11.31
CA ILE A 173 13.42 14.23 10.38
C ILE A 173 13.97 13.88 8.99
N ASN A 174 13.41 12.87 8.34
CA ASN A 174 13.82 12.50 7.00
C ASN A 174 13.24 13.48 5.96
N LEU A 175 14.02 14.52 5.63
CA LEU A 175 13.64 15.53 4.63
C LEU A 175 13.60 14.99 3.21
N ILE A 176 14.33 13.90 2.93
CA ILE A 176 14.57 13.38 1.58
C ILE A 176 13.41 12.47 1.13
N ALA A 177 12.82 11.70 2.06
CA ALA A 177 11.68 10.85 1.81
C ALA A 177 10.47 11.64 1.23
N THR A 178 9.55 10.95 0.57
CA THR A 178 8.37 11.59 -0.02
C THR A 178 7.36 12.07 1.02
N GLY A 179 6.91 11.21 1.94
CA GLY A 179 5.94 11.56 3.00
C GLY A 179 6.56 12.04 4.32
N LEU A 180 5.74 12.57 5.23
CA LEU A 180 6.14 13.00 6.57
C LEU A 180 6.06 11.85 7.59
N PHE A 181 4.97 11.09 7.55
CA PHE A 181 4.62 10.12 8.60
C PHE A 181 4.99 8.68 8.24
N ALA A 182 5.28 7.87 9.26
CA ALA A 182 5.44 6.43 9.11
C ALA A 182 4.15 5.77 8.58
N PRO A 183 4.22 4.68 7.79
CA PRO A 183 3.04 4.04 7.24
C PRO A 183 2.07 3.53 8.33
N TYR A 184 0.81 4.00 8.28
CA TYR A 184 -0.18 3.75 9.32
C TYR A 184 -0.43 2.25 9.60
N PHE A 185 -0.55 1.43 8.55
CA PHE A 185 -0.80 -0.01 8.68
C PHE A 185 0.28 -0.74 9.49
N SER A 186 1.54 -0.33 9.31
CA SER A 186 2.67 -0.95 10.01
C SER A 186 2.69 -0.60 11.50
N ALA A 187 2.40 0.67 11.83
CA ALA A 187 2.31 1.14 13.20
C ALA A 187 1.12 0.51 13.94
N TYR A 188 -0.06 0.48 13.29
CA TYR A 188 -1.27 -0.13 13.83
C TYR A 188 -1.08 -1.62 14.12
N ARG A 189 -0.50 -2.36 13.16
CA ARG A 189 -0.20 -3.78 13.34
C ARG A 189 0.75 -4.00 14.51
N THR A 190 1.81 -3.20 14.62
CA THR A 190 2.79 -3.32 15.71
C THR A 190 2.15 -3.07 17.07
N TRP A 191 1.36 -2.00 17.20
CA TRP A 191 0.61 -1.68 18.41
C TRP A 191 -0.33 -2.81 18.84
N ARG A 192 -1.04 -3.44 17.89
CA ARG A 192 -1.96 -4.55 18.20
C ARG A 192 -1.22 -5.83 18.57
N GLU A 193 -0.24 -6.25 17.77
CA GLU A 193 0.52 -7.50 17.99
C GLU A 193 1.29 -7.48 19.31
N ARG A 194 1.82 -6.32 19.72
CA ARG A 194 2.51 -6.19 21.01
C ARG A 194 1.56 -6.41 22.19
N GLY A 195 0.35 -5.84 22.12
CA GLY A 195 -0.67 -6.05 23.15
C GLY A 195 -1.11 -7.50 23.24
N LEU A 196 -1.44 -8.14 22.11
CA LEU A 196 -1.83 -9.55 22.08
C LEU A 196 -0.71 -10.47 22.60
N SER A 197 0.54 -10.21 22.21
CA SER A 197 1.69 -11.01 22.68
C SER A 197 2.00 -10.79 24.17
N ALA A 198 1.60 -9.66 24.76
CA ALA A 198 1.73 -9.42 26.19
C ALA A 198 0.65 -10.17 26.99
N MET A 199 -0.58 -10.19 26.47
CA MET A 199 -1.67 -10.99 27.02
C MET A 199 -1.34 -12.48 27.01
N GLU A 200 -0.91 -13.00 25.86
CA GLU A 200 -0.55 -14.41 25.65
C GLU A 200 0.52 -14.88 26.64
N ARG A 201 1.65 -14.18 26.72
CA ARG A 201 2.73 -14.50 27.67
C ARG A 201 2.27 -14.49 29.14
N SER A 202 1.33 -13.63 29.49
CA SER A 202 0.84 -13.52 30.87
C SER A 202 -0.11 -14.67 31.22
N LEU A 203 -1.00 -15.02 30.30
CA LEU A 203 -1.93 -16.14 30.44
C LEU A 203 -1.22 -17.50 30.42
N GLU A 204 -0.18 -17.67 29.57
CA GLU A 204 0.72 -18.83 29.60
C GLU A 204 1.45 -18.96 30.96
N GLY A 205 1.76 -17.83 31.58
CA GLY A 205 2.30 -17.77 32.95
C GLY A 205 1.27 -18.06 34.05
N GLY A 206 0.04 -18.46 33.71
CA GLY A 206 -1.02 -18.80 34.66
C GLY A 206 -1.74 -17.61 35.29
N LYS A 207 -1.50 -16.37 34.81
CA LYS A 207 -2.09 -15.15 35.38
C LYS A 207 -3.46 -14.87 34.78
N ASN A 208 -4.40 -14.44 35.62
CA ASN A 208 -5.66 -13.86 35.15
C ASN A 208 -5.42 -12.39 34.77
N ILE A 209 -5.93 -11.97 33.61
CA ILE A 209 -5.70 -10.60 33.10
C ILE A 209 -7.00 -9.87 32.81
N LEU A 210 -6.92 -8.54 32.80
CA LEU A 210 -7.94 -7.65 32.30
C LEU A 210 -7.39 -6.89 31.10
N ALA A 211 -8.06 -7.01 29.96
CA ALA A 211 -7.73 -6.30 28.72
C ALA A 211 -8.77 -5.22 28.45
N ILE A 212 -8.33 -3.97 28.27
CA ILE A 212 -9.21 -2.82 28.09
C ILE A 212 -8.85 -2.07 26.82
N THR A 213 -9.87 -1.71 26.06
CA THR A 213 -9.75 -0.76 24.96
C THR A 213 -10.76 0.37 25.11
N MET A 214 -10.31 1.58 24.75
CA MET A 214 -11.13 2.79 24.79
C MET A 214 -10.62 3.83 23.80
N ASP A 215 -11.51 4.67 23.29
CA ASP A 215 -11.19 5.83 22.43
C ASP A 215 -11.85 7.11 22.94
N VAL A 216 -11.24 8.26 22.61
CA VAL A 216 -11.78 9.57 23.00
C VAL A 216 -12.90 9.97 22.05
N GLU A 217 -14.04 10.39 22.59
CA GLU A 217 -15.16 10.82 21.77
C GLU A 217 -14.84 12.12 20.99
N GLN A 218 -14.97 12.04 19.66
CA GLN A 218 -14.83 13.20 18.77
C GLN A 218 -13.50 13.95 18.97
N PHE A 219 -12.42 13.21 19.21
CA PHE A 219 -11.14 13.72 19.70
C PHE A 219 -10.70 15.05 19.07
N TYR A 220 -10.58 15.10 17.74
CA TYR A 220 -10.17 16.32 17.03
C TYR A 220 -11.09 17.52 17.27
N HIS A 221 -12.41 17.31 17.35
CA HIS A 221 -13.40 18.37 17.50
C HIS A 221 -13.50 18.93 18.92
N ARG A 222 -13.00 18.18 19.92
CA ARG A 222 -13.08 18.57 21.33
C ARG A 222 -11.75 19.02 21.93
N VAL A 223 -10.71 19.15 21.12
CA VAL A 223 -9.39 19.64 21.56
C VAL A 223 -9.18 21.07 21.11
N ALA A 224 -8.89 21.95 22.07
CA ALA A 224 -8.46 23.32 21.80
C ALA A 224 -6.93 23.35 21.64
N PRO A 225 -6.37 23.71 20.47
CA PRO A 225 -4.94 23.56 20.18
C PRO A 225 -4.03 24.58 20.88
N LYS A 226 -4.61 25.57 21.59
CA LYS A 226 -3.89 26.65 22.29
C LYS A 226 -2.94 26.15 23.38
N PHE A 227 -3.13 24.92 23.88
CA PHE A 227 -2.25 24.33 24.89
C PHE A 227 -0.78 24.24 24.47
N LEU A 228 -0.51 24.16 23.16
CA LEU A 228 0.81 23.93 22.60
C LEU A 228 1.85 25.01 22.96
N LEU A 229 1.39 26.23 23.28
CA LEU A 229 2.23 27.36 23.70
C LEU A 229 2.04 27.73 25.18
N ARG A 230 1.26 26.97 25.94
CA ARG A 230 1.11 27.23 27.38
C ARG A 230 2.39 26.84 28.10
N LYS A 231 2.89 27.74 28.96
CA LYS A 231 4.09 27.51 29.76
C LYS A 231 4.03 26.18 30.54
N GLY A 232 2.91 25.93 31.23
CA GLY A 232 2.73 24.68 31.98
C GLY A 232 2.81 23.41 31.13
N PHE A 233 2.39 23.45 29.85
CA PHE A 233 2.57 22.32 28.94
C PHE A 233 4.04 22.16 28.54
N LEU A 234 4.66 23.23 28.04
CA LEU A 234 6.06 23.21 27.59
C LEU A 234 7.02 22.77 28.69
N ASP A 235 6.82 23.26 29.92
CA ASP A 235 7.60 22.88 31.09
C ASP A 235 7.42 21.38 31.41
N SER A 236 6.18 20.87 31.34
CA SER A 236 5.88 19.46 31.64
C SER A 236 6.53 18.47 30.67
N ILE A 237 6.65 18.84 29.38
CA ILE A 237 7.36 18.03 28.37
C ILE A 237 8.84 18.41 28.23
N LYS A 238 9.34 19.32 29.09
CA LYS A 238 10.72 19.83 29.09
C LYS A 238 11.18 20.39 27.74
N LEU A 239 10.28 21.02 26.99
CA LEU A 239 10.57 21.54 25.65
C LEU A 239 10.66 23.06 25.66
N MET A 240 11.84 23.59 25.33
CA MET A 240 12.04 25.03 25.12
C MET A 240 12.02 25.38 23.63
N LEU A 241 11.10 26.27 23.26
CA LEU A 241 11.03 26.84 21.91
C LEU A 241 11.80 28.16 21.85
N ASN A 242 12.52 28.38 20.75
CA ASN A 242 13.13 29.68 20.48
C ASN A 242 12.08 30.67 19.94
N ARG A 243 12.46 31.95 19.86
CA ARG A 243 11.57 33.03 19.40
C ARG A 243 10.92 32.76 18.04
N GLN A 244 11.66 32.25 17.05
CA GLN A 244 11.14 31.99 15.71
C GLN A 244 10.13 30.82 15.71
N GLU A 245 10.44 29.76 16.45
CA GLU A 245 9.57 28.58 16.64
C GLU A 245 8.26 28.96 17.35
N THR A 246 8.33 29.77 18.41
CA THR A 246 7.17 30.29 19.13
C THR A 246 6.30 31.17 18.22
N LEU A 247 6.90 32.10 17.48
CA LEU A 247 6.18 32.98 16.55
C LEU A 247 5.47 32.19 15.46
N PHE A 248 6.16 31.23 14.84
CA PHE A 248 5.57 30.44 13.75
C PHE A 248 4.45 29.53 14.27
N THR A 249 4.63 28.93 15.44
CA THR A 249 3.57 28.13 16.09
C THR A 249 2.37 28.99 16.45
N LYS A 250 2.58 30.21 16.95
CA LYS A 250 1.50 31.15 17.26
C LYS A 250 0.70 31.48 15.99
N ALA A 251 1.37 31.77 14.88
CA ALA A 251 0.72 32.04 13.60
C ALA A 251 -0.13 30.84 13.12
N LEU A 252 0.41 29.61 13.19
CA LEU A 252 -0.37 28.41 12.85
C LEU A 252 -1.62 28.26 13.73
N LEU A 253 -1.49 28.46 15.04
CA LEU A 253 -2.61 28.37 15.97
C LEU A 253 -3.66 29.45 15.72
N THR A 254 -3.24 30.67 15.37
CA THR A 254 -4.15 31.74 14.94
C THR A 254 -4.91 31.33 13.67
N ALA A 255 -4.24 30.77 12.67
CA ALA A 255 -4.89 30.29 11.46
C ALA A 255 -5.94 29.20 11.75
N ILE A 256 -5.62 28.26 12.64
CA ILE A 256 -6.57 27.22 13.07
C ILE A 256 -7.78 27.83 13.80
N ASP A 257 -7.55 28.80 14.70
CA ASP A 257 -8.61 29.50 15.44
C ASP A 257 -9.51 30.32 14.51
N VAL A 258 -8.94 31.05 13.54
CA VAL A 258 -9.67 31.83 12.53
C VAL A 258 -10.49 30.94 11.62
N TRP A 259 -9.91 29.84 11.13
CA TRP A 259 -10.66 28.84 10.37
C TRP A 259 -11.83 28.31 11.18
N TYR A 260 -11.61 27.87 12.41
CA TYR A 260 -12.66 27.26 13.22
C TYR A 260 -13.79 28.24 13.53
N LYS A 261 -13.47 29.51 13.84
CA LYS A 261 -14.43 30.61 14.02
C LYS A 261 -15.33 30.85 12.81
N SER A 262 -14.86 30.57 11.60
CA SER A 262 -15.68 30.68 10.39
C SER A 262 -16.67 29.52 10.21
N THR A 263 -16.54 28.45 11.01
CA THR A 263 -17.38 27.25 10.88
C THR A 263 -18.65 27.33 11.74
N PRO A 264 -19.75 26.69 11.33
CA PRO A 264 -20.96 26.61 12.13
C PRO A 264 -20.75 26.00 13.53
N ASP A 265 -19.82 25.05 13.66
CA ASP A 265 -19.56 24.32 14.91
C ASP A 265 -18.93 25.22 16.00
N TYR A 266 -18.44 26.42 15.65
CA TYR A 266 -17.93 27.38 16.63
C TYR A 266 -19.03 27.89 17.57
N ALA A 267 -20.27 28.00 17.09
CA ALA A 267 -21.40 28.41 17.93
C ALA A 267 -21.69 27.38 19.03
N ASP A 268 -21.49 26.10 18.73
CA ASP A 268 -21.70 25.00 19.68
C ASP A 268 -20.53 24.87 20.68
N ARG A 269 -19.31 25.21 20.26
CA ARG A 269 -18.09 25.08 21.08
C ARG A 269 -17.08 26.20 20.77
N PRO A 270 -17.14 27.36 21.44
CA PRO A 270 -16.26 28.49 21.14
C PRO A 270 -14.79 28.27 21.57
N GLU A 271 -14.47 27.25 22.36
CA GLU A 271 -13.14 26.99 22.89
C GLU A 271 -12.10 26.61 21.83
N GLY A 272 -12.53 26.04 20.69
CA GLY A 272 -11.66 25.68 19.57
C GLY A 272 -11.86 24.25 19.06
N ALA A 273 -11.19 23.88 17.97
CA ALA A 273 -11.09 22.50 17.52
C ALA A 273 -9.79 22.29 16.73
N ILE A 274 -9.32 21.04 16.67
CA ILE A 274 -8.25 20.67 15.74
C ILE A 274 -8.88 20.31 14.37
N PRO A 275 -8.42 20.91 13.26
CA PRO A 275 -8.96 20.62 11.93
C PRO A 275 -8.63 19.19 11.48
N VAL A 276 -9.66 18.45 11.06
CA VAL A 276 -9.49 17.14 10.41
C VAL A 276 -9.14 17.35 8.94
N GLY A 277 -8.00 16.82 8.50
CA GLY A 277 -7.48 16.94 7.11
C GLY A 277 -6.19 17.76 6.96
N LEU A 278 -5.70 18.38 8.05
CA LEU A 278 -4.42 19.10 8.06
C LEU A 278 -3.29 18.22 8.64
N SER A 279 -2.09 18.27 8.05
CA SER A 279 -0.99 17.42 8.52
C SER A 279 -0.51 17.79 9.94
N ALA A 280 -0.45 19.09 10.26
CA ALA A 280 -0.04 19.56 11.59
C ALA A 280 -0.97 19.05 12.70
N SER A 281 -2.26 18.89 12.42
CA SER A 281 -3.24 18.32 13.34
C SER A 281 -2.86 16.96 13.88
N LYS A 282 -2.18 16.13 13.08
CA LYS A 282 -1.70 14.80 13.49
C LYS A 282 -0.68 14.89 14.63
N ILE A 283 0.20 15.90 14.61
CA ILE A 283 1.20 16.15 15.67
C ILE A 283 0.55 16.77 16.90
N ILE A 284 -0.26 17.82 16.70
CA ILE A 284 -0.92 18.55 17.79
C ILE A 284 -1.80 17.60 18.61
N ALA A 285 -2.62 16.78 17.94
CA ALA A 285 -3.47 15.82 18.62
C ALA A 285 -2.67 14.74 19.37
N ASN A 286 -1.55 14.28 18.80
CA ASN A 286 -0.77 13.19 19.38
C ASN A 286 0.04 13.60 20.62
N VAL A 287 0.59 14.83 20.61
CA VAL A 287 1.41 15.33 21.72
C VAL A 287 0.58 15.75 22.94
N LEU A 288 -0.70 16.10 22.75
CA LEU A 288 -1.63 16.43 23.84
C LEU A 288 -1.64 15.36 24.94
N LEU A 289 -1.63 14.08 24.54
CA LEU A 289 -1.75 12.94 25.45
C LEU A 289 -0.40 12.40 25.95
N SER A 290 0.72 13.05 25.63
CA SER A 290 2.07 12.56 25.98
C SER A 290 2.31 12.41 27.48
N ASN A 291 1.91 13.40 28.29
CA ASN A 291 2.02 13.30 29.75
C ASN A 291 1.09 12.24 30.31
N PHE A 292 -0.16 12.21 29.83
CA PHE A 292 -1.12 11.19 30.21
C PHE A 292 -0.59 9.77 29.94
N ASP A 293 0.07 9.53 28.81
CA ASP A 293 0.70 8.24 28.51
C ASP A 293 1.75 7.84 29.56
N ASN A 294 2.60 8.80 29.97
CA ASN A 294 3.66 8.55 30.94
C ASN A 294 3.10 8.38 32.37
N ASP A 295 2.15 9.22 32.77
CA ASP A 295 1.48 9.15 34.06
C ASP A 295 0.71 7.85 34.20
N LEU A 296 0.02 7.42 33.14
CA LEU A 296 -0.70 6.16 33.13
C LEU A 296 0.24 5.00 33.41
N VAL A 297 1.35 4.90 32.69
CA VAL A 297 2.32 3.80 32.89
C VAL A 297 2.98 3.90 34.26
N GLY A 298 3.35 5.12 34.70
CA GLY A 298 4.03 5.34 35.97
C GLY A 298 3.16 5.08 37.21
N ARG A 299 1.84 5.31 37.12
CA ARG A 299 0.91 5.13 38.25
C ARG A 299 0.19 3.78 38.26
N LEU A 300 -0.05 3.17 37.10
CA LEU A 300 -0.79 1.89 36.99
C LEU A 300 0.09 0.66 36.83
N ASP A 301 1.34 0.82 36.38
CA ASP A 301 2.26 -0.28 36.04
C ASP A 301 1.60 -1.44 35.25
N PRO A 302 0.99 -1.16 34.08
CA PRO A 302 0.28 -2.18 33.33
C PRO A 302 1.25 -3.18 32.67
N ILE A 303 0.83 -4.44 32.53
CA ILE A 303 1.52 -5.46 31.71
C ILE A 303 1.78 -4.93 30.30
N TYR A 304 0.81 -4.20 29.75
CA TYR A 304 0.95 -3.52 28.47
C TYR A 304 0.13 -2.23 28.43
N TYR A 305 0.76 -1.17 27.90
CA TYR A 305 0.09 0.03 27.44
C TYR A 305 0.54 0.37 26.02
N GLY A 306 -0.42 0.72 25.17
CA GLY A 306 -0.12 1.34 23.88
C GLY A 306 -1.25 2.26 23.43
N ARG A 307 -0.87 3.40 22.85
CA ARG A 307 -1.78 4.35 22.23
C ARG A 307 -1.56 4.46 20.72
N TYR A 308 -2.64 4.42 19.95
CA TYR A 308 -2.66 4.70 18.52
C TYR A 308 -3.56 5.91 18.26
N VAL A 309 -2.97 7.10 18.20
CA VAL A 309 -3.70 8.38 18.19
C VAL A 309 -4.56 8.52 19.45
N ASP A 310 -5.87 8.34 19.38
CA ASP A 310 -6.81 8.41 20.51
C ASP A 310 -7.24 7.03 21.03
N ASP A 311 -6.96 5.96 20.28
CA ASP A 311 -7.26 4.60 20.72
C ASP A 311 -6.20 4.09 21.71
N ILE A 312 -6.66 3.64 22.88
CA ILE A 312 -5.85 3.11 23.97
C ILE A 312 -6.08 1.60 24.09
N PHE A 313 -4.99 0.86 24.36
CA PHE A 313 -5.02 -0.55 24.71
C PHE A 313 -4.20 -0.79 25.98
N LEU A 314 -4.86 -1.34 27.00
CA LEU A 314 -4.34 -1.58 28.34
C LEU A 314 -4.49 -3.06 28.71
N VAL A 315 -3.50 -3.60 29.40
CA VAL A 315 -3.53 -4.96 29.96
C VAL A 315 -2.94 -4.94 31.37
N PHE A 316 -3.62 -5.53 32.35
CA PHE A 316 -3.13 -5.66 33.73
C PHE A 316 -3.52 -7.01 34.33
N GLU A 317 -2.83 -7.38 35.40
CA GLU A 317 -3.12 -8.59 36.16
C GLU A 317 -4.35 -8.35 37.05
N ASN A 318 -5.31 -9.29 37.02
CA ASN A 318 -6.53 -9.21 37.82
C ASN A 318 -6.32 -9.79 39.22
N LEU A 319 -5.46 -9.15 40.02
CA LEU A 319 -5.14 -9.59 41.39
C LEU A 319 -6.30 -9.41 42.38
N GLU A 320 -7.17 -8.43 42.13
CA GLU A 320 -8.24 -8.01 43.05
C GLU A 320 -9.59 -8.67 42.74
N GLY A 321 -9.65 -9.58 41.76
CA GLY A 321 -10.89 -10.24 41.36
C GLY A 321 -11.96 -9.27 40.85
N LEU A 322 -11.55 -8.19 40.16
CA LEU A 322 -12.50 -7.22 39.61
C LEU A 322 -13.38 -7.92 38.55
N THR A 323 -14.69 -7.85 38.73
CA THR A 323 -15.68 -8.54 37.88
C THR A 323 -16.53 -7.60 37.05
N THR A 324 -16.59 -6.31 37.42
CA THR A 324 -17.48 -5.33 36.75
C THR A 324 -16.71 -4.20 36.09
N ALA A 325 -17.23 -3.71 34.97
CA ALA A 325 -16.70 -2.54 34.27
C ALA A 325 -16.57 -1.33 35.20
N ARG A 326 -17.56 -1.13 36.08
CA ARG A 326 -17.61 -0.05 37.06
C ARG A 326 -16.43 -0.07 38.05
N GLN A 327 -16.09 -1.25 38.57
CA GLN A 327 -14.96 -1.40 39.48
C GLN A 327 -13.63 -1.10 38.77
N VAL A 328 -13.49 -1.60 37.55
CA VAL A 328 -12.30 -1.38 36.73
C VAL A 328 -12.12 0.09 36.36
N THR A 329 -13.18 0.76 35.87
CA THR A 329 -13.12 2.19 35.54
C THR A 329 -12.85 3.04 36.77
N LYS A 330 -13.42 2.66 37.93
CA LYS A 330 -13.15 3.34 39.20
C LYS A 330 -11.69 3.20 39.61
N ARG A 331 -11.11 2.00 39.59
CA ARG A 331 -9.69 1.80 39.90
C ARG A 331 -8.76 2.65 39.02
N ILE A 332 -9.04 2.69 37.72
CA ILE A 332 -8.25 3.48 36.77
C ILE A 332 -8.40 4.98 37.07
N ALA A 333 -9.61 5.46 37.35
CA ALA A 333 -9.85 6.85 37.72
C ALA A 333 -9.17 7.22 39.05
N ASP A 334 -9.28 6.37 40.07
CA ASP A 334 -8.71 6.62 41.40
C ASP A 334 -7.18 6.69 41.34
N ALA A 335 -6.52 5.79 40.59
CA ALA A 335 -5.07 5.79 40.41
C ALA A 335 -4.56 6.97 39.56
N LEU A 336 -5.39 7.46 38.64
CA LEU A 336 -5.06 8.60 37.77
C LEU A 336 -5.65 9.92 38.28
N ALA A 337 -6.23 9.96 39.47
CA ALA A 337 -6.76 11.18 40.05
C ALA A 337 -5.60 12.19 40.29
N PRO A 338 -5.82 13.50 40.10
CA PRO A 338 -7.06 14.15 39.66
C PRO A 338 -7.22 14.24 38.13
N ASP A 339 -6.29 13.68 37.36
CA ASP A 339 -6.22 13.82 35.90
C ASP A 339 -7.33 13.05 35.17
N LEU A 340 -7.81 11.94 35.71
CA LEU A 340 -8.95 11.18 35.19
C LEU A 340 -10.04 11.04 36.25
N ILE A 341 -11.26 11.45 35.91
CA ILE A 341 -12.40 11.42 36.84
C ILE A 341 -13.60 10.66 36.26
N LEU A 342 -14.33 10.00 37.15
CA LEU A 342 -15.62 9.39 36.83
C LEU A 342 -16.67 10.48 36.62
N ASN A 343 -17.43 10.38 35.53
CA ASN A 343 -18.57 11.23 35.26
C ASN A 343 -19.86 10.40 35.30
N ASN A 344 -20.70 10.66 36.30
CA ASN A 344 -21.98 9.98 36.53
C ASN A 344 -23.10 10.72 35.79
N SER A 345 -23.15 10.59 34.47
CA SER A 345 -24.34 10.95 33.69
C SER A 345 -25.32 9.78 33.78
N GLY A 346 -26.56 9.98 34.25
CA GLY A 346 -27.53 8.91 34.44
C GLY A 346 -27.77 8.05 33.19
N GLY A 347 -27.65 6.72 33.32
CA GLY A 347 -27.94 5.70 32.31
C GLY A 347 -26.76 4.81 31.86
N ASP A 348 -26.73 3.57 32.37
CA ASP A 348 -26.05 2.33 31.94
C ASP A 348 -24.54 2.21 31.67
N ALA A 349 -23.74 3.27 31.49
CA ALA A 349 -22.27 3.10 31.42
C ALA A 349 -21.49 4.33 31.93
N GLN A 350 -20.61 4.13 32.93
CA GLN A 350 -19.77 5.20 33.48
C GLN A 350 -18.80 5.73 32.40
N SER A 351 -18.82 7.05 32.22
CA SER A 351 -17.88 7.75 31.34
C SER A 351 -16.69 8.27 32.13
N LEU A 352 -15.50 8.31 31.51
CA LEU A 352 -14.30 8.86 32.12
C LEU A 352 -13.98 10.21 31.47
N LYS A 353 -13.87 11.26 32.28
CA LYS A 353 -13.48 12.59 31.81
C LYS A 353 -12.01 12.84 32.13
N LEU A 354 -11.22 13.11 31.10
CA LEU A 354 -9.80 13.42 31.21
C LEU A 354 -9.61 14.93 31.38
N ARG A 355 -9.02 15.34 32.51
CA ARG A 355 -8.73 16.71 32.89
C ARG A 355 -7.23 16.96 32.85
N LEU A 356 -6.76 17.47 31.72
CA LEU A 356 -5.37 17.88 31.59
C LEU A 356 -5.21 19.31 32.13
N SER A 357 -4.32 19.51 33.10
CA SER A 357 -4.07 20.82 33.74
C SER A 357 -3.73 21.92 32.71
N TYR A 358 -3.02 21.54 31.66
CA TYR A 358 -2.61 22.41 30.54
C TYR A 358 -3.63 22.50 29.40
N ALA A 359 -4.74 21.75 29.42
CA ALA A 359 -5.75 21.75 28.34
C ALA A 359 -7.20 21.74 28.90
N ARG A 360 -7.47 22.57 29.90
CA ARG A 360 -8.80 22.68 30.57
C ARG A 360 -9.94 23.12 29.65
N ASP A 361 -9.60 23.80 28.56
CA ASP A 361 -10.48 24.21 27.47
C ASP A 361 -10.70 23.10 26.42
N SER A 362 -10.20 21.90 26.66
CA SER A 362 -10.52 20.69 25.88
C SER A 362 -11.54 19.84 26.63
N ASP A 363 -12.47 19.21 25.91
CA ASP A 363 -13.46 18.29 26.49
C ASP A 363 -13.17 16.85 26.07
N LEU A 364 -12.36 16.17 26.88
CA LEU A 364 -11.89 14.82 26.57
C LEU A 364 -12.70 13.79 27.36
N LEU A 365 -13.54 13.05 26.64
CA LEU A 365 -14.46 12.07 27.23
C LEU A 365 -14.23 10.68 26.63
N PHE A 366 -13.99 9.69 27.48
CA PHE A 366 -14.10 8.28 27.11
C PHE A 366 -15.53 7.83 27.40
N ALA A 367 -16.38 7.78 26.36
CA ALA A 367 -17.77 7.39 26.51
C ALA A 367 -17.89 5.91 26.92
N GLY A 368 -18.74 5.61 27.92
CA GLY A 368 -18.85 4.25 28.48
C GLY A 368 -19.20 3.18 27.43
N LYS A 369 -20.11 3.47 26.48
CA LYS A 369 -20.47 2.57 25.36
C LYS A 369 -19.27 2.13 24.49
N LYS A 370 -18.21 2.94 24.47
CA LYS A 370 -16.99 2.72 23.69
C LYS A 370 -15.86 2.05 24.47
N GLN A 371 -15.99 1.93 25.80
CA GLN A 371 -15.04 1.22 26.64
C GLN A 371 -15.38 -0.27 26.60
N LYS A 372 -14.40 -1.11 26.24
CA LYS A 372 -14.55 -2.56 26.23
C LYS A 372 -13.55 -3.17 27.18
N ILE A 373 -14.03 -3.98 28.13
CA ILE A 373 -13.23 -4.58 29.20
C ILE A 373 -13.45 -6.08 29.13
N PHE A 374 -12.37 -6.85 29.06
CA PHE A 374 -12.37 -8.30 28.97
C PHE A 374 -11.61 -8.88 30.16
N ALA A 375 -12.32 -9.65 30.99
CA ALA A 375 -11.71 -10.46 32.04
C ALA A 375 -11.37 -11.83 31.45
N LEU A 376 -10.08 -12.19 31.44
CA LEU A 376 -9.59 -13.41 30.82
C LEU A 376 -8.89 -14.27 31.86
N SER A 377 -9.39 -15.49 32.06
CA SER A 377 -8.71 -16.54 32.81
C SER A 377 -7.69 -17.27 31.94
N SER A 378 -6.70 -17.93 32.55
CA SER A 378 -5.57 -18.54 31.84
C SER A 378 -5.98 -19.42 30.64
N SER A 379 -6.79 -20.47 30.84
CA SER A 379 -7.18 -21.40 29.77
C SER A 379 -8.09 -20.76 28.72
N HIS A 380 -9.24 -20.22 29.12
CA HIS A 380 -10.22 -19.62 28.21
C HIS A 380 -9.68 -18.37 27.49
N GLY A 381 -8.81 -17.62 28.16
CA GLY A 381 -8.14 -16.46 27.59
C GLY A 381 -7.17 -16.82 26.48
N LEU A 382 -6.43 -17.93 26.62
CA LEU A 382 -5.55 -18.42 25.56
C LEU A 382 -6.35 -18.85 24.34
N ASP A 383 -7.44 -19.59 24.52
CA ASP A 383 -8.32 -20.00 23.42
C ASP A 383 -8.86 -18.78 22.65
N LEU A 384 -9.32 -17.76 23.38
CA LEU A 384 -9.76 -16.50 22.78
C LEU A 384 -8.65 -15.81 21.99
N ILE A 385 -7.44 -15.69 22.55
CA ILE A 385 -6.31 -15.04 21.87
C ILE A 385 -5.87 -15.81 20.62
N GLN A 386 -5.84 -17.14 20.69
CA GLN A 386 -5.50 -17.98 19.54
C GLN A 386 -6.55 -17.82 18.43
N HIS A 387 -7.83 -17.82 18.78
CA HIS A 387 -8.91 -17.52 17.83
C HIS A 387 -8.75 -16.13 17.21
N ILE A 388 -8.44 -15.11 18.03
CA ILE A 388 -8.17 -13.75 17.56
C ILE A 388 -7.00 -13.74 16.56
N ARG A 389 -5.88 -14.37 16.90
CA ARG A 389 -4.71 -14.45 15.99
C ARG A 389 -5.07 -15.13 14.68
N GLU A 390 -5.87 -16.19 14.72
CA GLU A 390 -6.27 -16.92 13.52
C GLU A 390 -7.18 -16.07 12.61
N GLN A 391 -8.17 -15.34 13.14
CA GLN A 391 -8.97 -14.45 12.28
C GLN A 391 -8.14 -13.27 11.73
N ILE A 392 -7.21 -12.70 12.53
CA ILE A 392 -6.26 -11.68 12.03
C ILE A 392 -5.46 -12.26 10.86
N ARG A 393 -5.02 -13.52 10.98
CA ARG A 393 -4.27 -14.23 9.95
C ARG A 393 -5.13 -14.42 8.71
N VAL A 394 -6.38 -14.86 8.84
CA VAL A 394 -7.33 -15.02 7.72
C VAL A 394 -7.58 -13.69 7.02
N GLN A 395 -7.93 -12.62 7.76
CA GLN A 395 -8.17 -11.30 7.18
C GLN A 395 -6.91 -10.73 6.50
N SER A 396 -5.75 -10.87 7.15
CA SER A 396 -4.46 -10.47 6.59
C SER A 396 -4.11 -11.30 5.35
N SER A 397 -4.52 -12.57 5.30
CA SER A 397 -4.32 -13.46 4.15
C SER A 397 -5.15 -13.01 2.96
N GLU A 398 -6.40 -12.58 3.15
CA GLU A 398 -7.23 -12.03 2.06
C GLU A 398 -6.62 -10.74 1.45
N TYR A 399 -5.93 -9.93 2.27
CA TYR A 399 -5.13 -8.81 1.75
C TYR A 399 -3.87 -9.25 1.00
N ARG A 400 -3.37 -10.45 1.24
CA ARG A 400 -2.15 -11.03 0.65
C ARG A 400 -2.41 -11.85 -0.62
N LEU A 401 -3.65 -12.17 -0.94
CA LEU A 401 -4.03 -12.89 -2.17
C LEU A 401 -4.16 -11.98 -3.39
N LEU A 402 -3.97 -12.55 -4.58
CA LEU A 402 -4.28 -11.90 -5.86
C LEU A 402 -5.80 -11.76 -6.05
N PRO A 403 -6.25 -10.84 -6.92
CA PRO A 403 -7.67 -10.56 -7.14
C PRO A 403 -8.50 -11.83 -7.43
N ALA A 404 -9.58 -12.01 -6.67
CA ALA A 404 -10.49 -13.14 -6.80
C ALA A 404 -11.94 -12.66 -6.80
N VAL A 405 -12.42 -12.21 -7.95
CA VAL A 405 -13.77 -11.66 -8.10
C VAL A 405 -14.77 -12.78 -8.42
N PRO A 406 -15.87 -12.93 -7.67
CA PRO A 406 -16.97 -13.82 -8.02
C PRO A 406 -17.62 -13.44 -9.35
N THR A 407 -18.31 -14.36 -10.02
CA THR A 407 -18.94 -14.09 -11.34
C THR A 407 -20.39 -13.65 -11.27
N THR A 408 -21.08 -13.95 -10.17
CA THR A 408 -22.52 -13.67 -10.02
C THR A 408 -22.74 -12.66 -8.91
N GLY A 409 -23.77 -11.82 -9.05
CA GLY A 409 -24.15 -10.85 -8.05
C GLY A 409 -24.42 -11.47 -6.68
N ILE A 410 -25.01 -12.67 -6.62
CA ILE A 410 -25.25 -13.41 -5.37
C ILE A 410 -23.94 -13.72 -4.65
N ARG A 411 -22.93 -14.24 -5.36
CA ARG A 411 -21.63 -14.56 -4.75
C ARG A 411 -20.83 -13.31 -4.42
N MET A 412 -21.00 -12.22 -5.18
CA MET A 412 -20.44 -10.92 -4.82
C MET A 412 -21.09 -10.35 -3.56
N ALA A 413 -22.41 -10.43 -3.44
CA ALA A 413 -23.15 -10.03 -2.26
C ALA A 413 -22.74 -10.88 -1.07
N SER A 414 -22.59 -12.19 -1.25
CA SER A 414 -22.05 -13.06 -0.21
C SER A 414 -20.64 -12.66 0.20
N LYS A 415 -19.73 -12.36 -0.74
CA LYS A 415 -18.37 -11.92 -0.43
C LYS A 415 -18.31 -10.50 0.19
N ALA A 416 -19.19 -9.58 -0.21
CA ALA A 416 -19.11 -8.17 0.15
C ALA A 416 -20.00 -7.78 1.33
N LEU A 417 -21.16 -8.43 1.46
CA LEU A 417 -22.23 -8.11 2.40
C LEU A 417 -22.43 -9.22 3.45
N LEU A 418 -22.23 -10.48 3.04
CA LEU A 418 -22.23 -11.66 3.93
C LEU A 418 -20.81 -12.15 4.23
N ALA A 419 -19.77 -11.31 4.13
CA ALA A 419 -18.42 -11.68 4.53
C ALA A 419 -18.51 -12.27 5.95
N THR A 420 -18.45 -13.60 6.01
CA THR A 420 -18.90 -14.55 7.04
C THR A 420 -19.50 -13.97 8.34
N PRO A 421 -20.81 -14.18 8.57
CA PRO A 421 -21.42 -14.20 9.90
C PRO A 421 -21.12 -15.48 10.70
N ASP A 422 -20.35 -16.42 10.17
CA ASP A 422 -20.04 -17.67 10.86
C ASP A 422 -18.76 -17.53 11.72
N ALA A 423 -18.97 -17.15 12.98
CA ALA A 423 -18.04 -17.27 14.12
C ALA A 423 -16.81 -16.34 14.23
N THR A 424 -16.75 -15.19 13.53
CA THR A 424 -15.61 -14.27 13.67
C THR A 424 -15.97 -12.87 14.17
N LEU A 425 -16.35 -12.82 15.44
CA LEU A 425 -16.71 -11.61 16.18
C LEU A 425 -15.78 -11.40 17.40
N GLN A 426 -14.52 -11.86 17.37
CA GLN A 426 -13.63 -11.79 18.53
C GLN A 426 -12.32 -11.02 18.32
N VAL A 427 -11.78 -10.90 17.10
CA VAL A 427 -10.63 -10.00 16.84
C VAL A 427 -10.98 -8.54 17.03
N ASP A 428 -12.16 -8.19 16.54
CA ASP A 428 -12.75 -6.88 16.69
C ASP A 428 -13.63 -6.79 17.95
N ALA A 429 -13.78 -7.86 18.75
CA ALA A 429 -14.39 -7.74 20.09
C ALA A 429 -13.57 -6.77 20.94
N LEU A 430 -12.25 -6.84 20.86
CA LEU A 430 -11.37 -5.88 21.53
C LEU A 430 -11.43 -4.47 20.91
N ARG A 431 -12.08 -4.17 19.77
CA ARG A 431 -12.07 -2.78 19.27
C ARG A 431 -13.29 -2.27 18.50
N LYS A 432 -13.95 -3.04 17.63
CA LYS A 432 -15.11 -2.59 16.81
C LYS A 432 -15.68 -3.73 15.95
N ALA A 433 -16.75 -4.38 16.39
CA ALA A 433 -17.59 -5.16 15.48
C ALA A 433 -19.01 -4.60 15.47
N ASP A 434 -19.19 -3.50 14.73
CA ASP A 434 -20.50 -3.18 14.17
C ASP A 434 -20.60 -3.90 12.81
N VAL A 435 -21.75 -4.50 12.52
CA VAL A 435 -22.07 -5.16 11.22
C VAL A 435 -21.67 -4.27 10.03
N VAL A 436 -21.79 -2.96 10.18
CA VAL A 436 -21.40 -1.93 9.21
C VAL A 436 -19.90 -1.99 8.84
N SER A 437 -19.02 -2.22 9.80
CA SER A 437 -17.56 -2.24 9.57
C SER A 437 -17.15 -3.45 8.72
N VAL A 438 -17.78 -4.60 8.95
CA VAL A 438 -17.56 -5.84 8.16
C VAL A 438 -18.03 -5.65 6.72
N ARG A 439 -19.23 -5.08 6.52
CA ARG A 439 -19.76 -4.77 5.17
C ARG A 439 -18.85 -3.80 4.42
N ARG A 440 -18.39 -2.73 5.09
CA ARG A 440 -17.44 -1.76 4.51
C ARG A 440 -16.13 -2.43 4.08
N LEU A 441 -15.60 -3.32 4.90
CA LEU A 441 -14.41 -4.09 4.56
C LEU A 441 -14.65 -4.99 3.35
N GLY A 442 -15.74 -5.77 3.34
CA GLY A 442 -16.08 -6.67 2.24
C GLY A 442 -16.21 -5.94 0.90
N VAL A 443 -16.96 -4.84 0.87
CA VAL A 443 -17.07 -3.96 -0.31
C VAL A 443 -15.72 -3.38 -0.72
N SER A 444 -14.88 -2.96 0.25
CA SER A 444 -13.55 -2.41 -0.05
C SER A 444 -12.62 -3.43 -0.73
N LEU A 445 -12.66 -4.69 -0.28
CA LEU A 445 -11.86 -5.79 -0.83
C LEU A 445 -12.34 -6.14 -2.24
N LEU A 446 -13.66 -6.24 -2.44
CA LEU A 446 -14.24 -6.51 -3.75
C LEU A 446 -13.93 -5.39 -4.74
N LEU A 447 -14.10 -4.13 -4.35
CA LEU A 447 -13.80 -2.98 -5.21
C LEU A 447 -12.31 -2.93 -5.57
N ARG A 448 -11.41 -3.20 -4.62
CA ARG A 448 -9.96 -3.30 -4.89
C ARG A 448 -9.66 -4.38 -5.95
N ASP A 449 -10.28 -5.56 -5.82
CA ASP A 449 -10.07 -6.66 -6.77
C ASP A 449 -10.59 -6.29 -8.18
N LEU A 450 -11.71 -5.57 -8.27
CA LEU A 450 -12.27 -5.05 -9.54
C LEU A 450 -11.43 -3.92 -10.15
N GLU A 451 -10.86 -3.03 -9.33
CA GLU A 451 -9.90 -2.03 -9.79
C GLU A 451 -8.64 -2.69 -10.37
N ALA A 452 -8.21 -3.83 -9.82
CA ALA A 452 -7.13 -4.63 -10.39
C ALA A 452 -7.53 -5.26 -11.73
N TYR A 453 -8.77 -5.74 -11.88
CA TYR A 453 -9.30 -6.22 -13.17
C TYR A 453 -9.28 -5.10 -14.22
N SER A 454 -9.80 -3.92 -13.88
CA SER A 454 -9.75 -2.73 -14.74
C SER A 454 -8.31 -2.38 -15.17
N ALA A 455 -7.34 -2.56 -14.27
CA ALA A 455 -5.95 -2.28 -14.55
C ALA A 455 -5.21 -3.40 -15.33
N ASP A 456 -5.69 -4.63 -15.38
CA ASP A 456 -4.96 -5.77 -15.96
C ASP A 456 -5.61 -6.41 -17.17
N LEU A 457 -6.93 -6.30 -17.27
CA LEU A 457 -7.74 -6.88 -18.34
C LEU A 457 -8.09 -5.83 -19.39
N ARG A 458 -8.58 -6.29 -20.55
CA ARG A 458 -9.25 -5.40 -21.51
C ARG A 458 -10.66 -5.12 -21.00
N PRO A 459 -11.17 -3.87 -21.04
CA PRO A 459 -12.52 -3.56 -20.58
C PRO A 459 -13.57 -4.50 -21.17
N GLU A 460 -13.47 -4.87 -22.44
CA GLU A 460 -14.45 -5.70 -23.13
C GLU A 460 -14.55 -7.14 -22.57
N SER A 461 -13.51 -7.63 -21.89
CA SER A 461 -13.41 -9.03 -21.44
C SER A 461 -14.14 -9.37 -20.13
N TRP A 462 -14.68 -8.38 -19.41
CA TRP A 462 -15.28 -8.59 -18.09
C TRP A 462 -16.53 -7.70 -17.85
N VAL A 463 -17.28 -7.42 -18.92
CA VAL A 463 -18.51 -6.59 -18.91
C VAL A 463 -19.55 -7.16 -17.95
N ASP A 464 -19.83 -8.46 -18.06
CA ASP A 464 -20.89 -9.10 -17.26
C ASP A 464 -20.55 -9.04 -15.77
N VAL A 465 -19.29 -9.35 -15.42
CA VAL A 465 -18.82 -9.28 -14.03
C VAL A 465 -18.96 -7.88 -13.45
N ARG A 466 -18.60 -6.82 -14.17
CA ARG A 466 -18.72 -5.47 -13.60
C ARG A 466 -20.15 -4.97 -13.56
N LYS A 467 -21.01 -5.38 -14.49
CA LYS A 467 -22.45 -5.05 -14.44
C LYS A 467 -23.13 -5.69 -13.24
N GLU A 468 -22.79 -6.94 -12.91
CA GLU A 468 -23.24 -7.58 -11.67
C GLU A 468 -22.82 -6.78 -10.43
N PHE A 469 -21.58 -6.30 -10.40
CA PHE A 469 -21.09 -5.43 -9.33
C PHE A 469 -21.84 -4.10 -9.27
N TYR A 470 -22.11 -3.45 -10.41
CA TYR A 470 -22.89 -2.21 -10.44
C TYR A 470 -24.30 -2.42 -9.90
N GLY A 471 -24.94 -3.54 -10.25
CA GLY A 471 -26.23 -3.93 -9.67
C GLY A 471 -26.17 -4.13 -8.15
N LEU A 472 -25.11 -4.76 -7.64
CA LEU A 472 -24.88 -4.89 -6.19
C LEU A 472 -24.72 -3.53 -5.52
N VAL A 473 -23.96 -2.62 -6.13
CA VAL A 473 -23.77 -1.25 -5.60
C VAL A 473 -25.12 -0.55 -5.50
N LYS A 474 -25.94 -0.58 -6.55
CA LYS A 474 -27.27 0.03 -6.54
C LYS A 474 -28.17 -0.54 -5.45
N ARG A 475 -28.21 -1.86 -5.29
CA ARG A 475 -29.11 -2.54 -4.33
C ARG A 475 -28.68 -2.41 -2.87
N HIS A 476 -27.38 -2.31 -2.58
CA HIS A 476 -26.88 -2.51 -1.22
C HIS A 476 -25.88 -1.47 -0.73
N VAL A 477 -25.29 -0.67 -1.61
CA VAL A 477 -24.27 0.34 -1.26
C VAL A 477 -24.82 1.75 -1.42
N LEU A 478 -25.57 2.00 -2.49
CA LEU A 478 -26.24 3.27 -2.75
C LEU A 478 -27.64 3.28 -2.12
N THR A 479 -27.66 3.34 -0.79
CA THR A 479 -28.89 3.39 0.02
C THR A 479 -28.81 4.58 0.99
N PRO A 480 -29.89 4.96 1.68
CA PRO A 480 -29.86 6.07 2.64
C PRO A 480 -28.84 5.85 3.77
N SER A 481 -28.72 4.64 4.32
CA SER A 481 -27.63 4.30 5.26
C SER A 481 -26.28 4.27 4.55
N GLY A 482 -26.23 3.73 3.33
CA GLY A 482 -25.02 3.64 2.54
C GLY A 482 -24.40 4.98 2.17
N PHE A 483 -25.20 6.05 2.07
CA PHE A 483 -24.75 7.43 1.95
C PHE A 483 -23.82 7.85 3.10
N PHE A 484 -24.02 7.32 4.32
CA PHE A 484 -23.15 7.61 5.46
C PHE A 484 -21.98 6.63 5.56
N GLU A 485 -22.18 5.38 5.18
CA GLU A 485 -21.20 4.31 5.37
C GLU A 485 -20.11 4.27 4.27
N PHE A 486 -20.46 4.62 3.03
CA PHE A 486 -19.65 4.35 1.85
C PHE A 486 -19.11 5.58 1.12
N PHE A 487 -19.00 6.74 1.78
CA PHE A 487 -18.44 7.98 1.21
C PHE A 487 -17.11 7.78 0.48
N GLY A 488 -16.17 7.02 1.06
CA GLY A 488 -14.86 6.76 0.44
C GLY A 488 -14.88 5.74 -0.71
N TYR A 489 -16.01 5.08 -0.98
CA TYR A 489 -16.12 3.99 -1.95
C TYR A 489 -17.01 4.35 -3.15
N LEU A 490 -18.11 5.07 -2.95
CA LEU A 490 -18.99 5.49 -4.05
C LEU A 490 -18.25 6.29 -5.15
N PRO A 491 -17.39 7.28 -4.85
CA PRO A 491 -16.58 7.97 -5.86
C PRO A 491 -15.57 7.06 -6.57
N ARG A 492 -15.07 6.03 -5.88
CA ARG A 492 -14.18 5.04 -6.49
C ARG A 492 -14.92 4.11 -7.46
N VAL A 493 -16.17 3.75 -7.16
CA VAL A 493 -17.05 3.02 -8.09
C VAL A 493 -17.31 3.86 -9.34
N PHE A 494 -17.62 5.16 -9.18
CA PHE A 494 -17.76 6.08 -10.30
C PHE A 494 -16.47 6.16 -11.16
N GLY A 495 -15.31 6.30 -10.51
CA GLY A 495 -14.02 6.27 -11.20
C GLY A 495 -13.73 4.94 -11.91
N LEU A 496 -14.20 3.81 -11.37
CA LEU A 496 -14.09 2.48 -12.01
C LEU A 496 -14.96 2.38 -13.26
N MET A 497 -16.21 2.87 -13.20
CA MET A 497 -17.13 2.91 -14.35
C MET A 497 -16.52 3.71 -15.50
N LEU A 498 -16.02 4.92 -15.19
CA LEU A 498 -15.39 5.78 -16.18
C LEU A 498 -14.09 5.21 -16.75
N ALA A 499 -13.22 4.62 -15.91
CA ALA A 499 -12.01 3.96 -16.38
C ALA A 499 -12.31 2.73 -17.28
N SER A 500 -13.48 2.13 -17.11
CA SER A 500 -13.96 0.97 -17.89
C SER A 500 -14.78 1.36 -19.11
N ARG A 501 -14.93 2.66 -19.41
CA ARG A 501 -15.72 3.24 -20.52
C ARG A 501 -17.25 3.09 -20.38
N ASP A 502 -17.75 2.83 -19.18
CA ASP A 502 -19.18 2.64 -18.91
C ASP A 502 -19.86 3.99 -18.55
N VAL A 503 -19.89 4.92 -19.52
CA VAL A 503 -20.36 6.30 -19.29
C VAL A 503 -21.85 6.40 -18.97
N ARG A 504 -22.68 5.47 -19.46
CA ARG A 504 -24.13 5.45 -19.19
C ARG A 504 -24.40 5.07 -17.74
N GLU A 505 -23.73 4.03 -17.26
CA GLU A 505 -23.80 3.54 -15.89
C GLU A 505 -23.26 4.59 -14.90
N ALA A 506 -22.20 5.30 -15.28
CA ALA A 506 -21.68 6.42 -14.49
C ALA A 506 -22.66 7.60 -14.40
N ALA A 507 -23.37 7.93 -15.48
CA ALA A 507 -24.43 8.95 -15.45
C ALA A 507 -25.59 8.52 -14.54
N GLN A 508 -26.05 7.27 -14.70
CA GLN A 508 -27.14 6.73 -13.89
C GLN A 508 -26.77 6.69 -12.40
N LEU A 509 -25.51 6.41 -12.05
CA LEU A 509 -25.07 6.45 -10.66
C LEU A 509 -25.23 7.84 -10.03
N ILE A 510 -25.00 8.93 -10.80
CA ILE A 510 -25.20 10.30 -10.31
C ILE A 510 -26.69 10.56 -10.08
N GLU A 511 -27.54 10.16 -11.03
CA GLU A 511 -29.00 10.32 -10.91
C GLU A 511 -29.55 9.55 -9.71
N ASP A 512 -29.19 8.27 -9.57
CA ASP A 512 -29.60 7.42 -8.44
C ASP A 512 -29.08 8.00 -7.11
N PHE A 513 -27.87 8.58 -7.11
CA PHE A 513 -27.31 9.23 -5.92
C PHE A 513 -28.09 10.49 -5.53
N ILE A 514 -28.56 11.28 -6.50
CA ILE A 514 -29.41 12.45 -6.23
C ILE A 514 -30.73 12.01 -5.58
N VAL A 515 -31.34 10.92 -6.06
CA VAL A 515 -32.56 10.36 -5.47
C VAL A 515 -32.33 9.98 -4.00
N VAL A 516 -31.23 9.29 -3.70
CA VAL A 516 -30.87 8.94 -2.32
C VAL A 516 -30.62 10.19 -1.48
N ALA A 517 -29.94 11.20 -2.01
CA ALA A 517 -29.68 12.45 -1.30
C ALA A 517 -30.98 13.19 -0.93
N ILE A 518 -31.93 13.27 -1.86
CA ILE A 518 -33.26 13.86 -1.62
C ILE A 518 -34.01 13.08 -0.53
N LEU A 519 -33.97 11.75 -0.57
CA LEU A 519 -34.62 10.93 0.44
C LEU A 519 -33.97 11.13 1.83
N VAL A 520 -32.64 11.17 1.91
CA VAL A 520 -31.89 11.45 3.15
C VAL A 520 -32.25 12.83 3.71
N GLU A 521 -32.34 13.85 2.85
CA GLU A 521 -32.77 15.20 3.25
C GLU A 521 -34.18 15.19 3.84
N LYS A 522 -35.13 14.53 3.17
CA LYS A 522 -36.54 14.45 3.61
C LYS A 522 -36.67 13.76 4.98
N THR A 523 -35.95 12.65 5.18
CA THR A 523 -36.23 11.65 6.23
C THR A 523 -35.29 11.71 7.44
N THR A 524 -34.22 12.50 7.39
CA THR A 524 -33.24 12.58 8.49
C THR A 524 -33.11 14.00 9.03
N THR A 525 -32.50 14.15 10.20
CA THR A 525 -32.30 15.46 10.84
C THR A 525 -31.44 16.40 9.99
N VAL A 526 -30.73 15.91 8.97
CA VAL A 526 -29.95 16.77 8.06
C VAL A 526 -30.81 17.73 7.24
N GLY A 527 -32.10 17.41 7.01
CA GLY A 527 -33.04 18.30 6.32
C GLY A 527 -33.69 19.34 7.23
N GLU A 528 -33.33 19.40 8.51
CA GLU A 528 -33.80 20.45 9.42
C GLU A 528 -33.11 21.77 9.10
N PRO A 529 -33.76 22.94 9.30
CA PRO A 529 -33.17 24.23 8.98
C PRO A 529 -31.77 24.46 9.58
N ALA A 530 -31.52 23.91 10.78
CA ALA A 530 -30.23 24.01 11.47
C ALA A 530 -29.10 23.16 10.83
N GLN A 531 -29.42 22.03 10.19
CA GLN A 531 -28.44 21.10 9.62
C GLN A 531 -28.39 21.18 8.08
N LEU A 532 -29.42 21.70 7.43
CA LEU A 532 -29.52 21.78 5.97
C LEU A 532 -28.32 22.48 5.30
N PRO A 533 -27.77 23.59 5.83
CA PRO A 533 -26.54 24.17 5.28
C PRO A 533 -25.33 23.23 5.38
N LYS A 534 -25.19 22.50 6.50
CA LYS A 534 -24.13 21.50 6.70
C LYS A 534 -24.29 20.33 5.70
N PHE A 535 -25.54 19.93 5.42
CA PHE A 535 -25.85 18.89 4.44
C PHE A 535 -25.53 19.31 3.00
N LYS A 536 -25.85 20.55 2.59
CA LYS A 536 -25.47 21.08 1.27
C LYS A 536 -23.95 21.06 1.06
N LEU A 537 -23.18 21.42 2.09
CA LEU A 537 -21.71 21.30 2.07
C LEU A 537 -21.24 19.84 1.96
N CYS A 538 -21.97 18.90 2.56
CA CYS A 538 -21.71 17.47 2.42
C CYS A 538 -21.93 16.97 0.98
N LEU A 539 -23.00 17.41 0.31
CA LEU A 539 -23.25 17.09 -1.11
C LEU A 539 -22.17 17.68 -2.01
N GLY A 540 -21.75 18.93 -1.77
CA GLY A 540 -20.62 19.52 -2.47
C GLY A 540 -19.33 18.71 -2.30
N GLN A 541 -19.11 18.14 -1.11
CA GLN A 541 -17.94 17.31 -0.85
C GLN A 541 -17.96 15.97 -1.60
N TYR A 542 -19.12 15.33 -1.69
CA TYR A 542 -19.32 14.18 -2.59
C TYR A 542 -19.02 14.54 -4.04
N ALA A 543 -19.51 15.68 -4.48
CA ALA A 543 -19.41 16.09 -5.86
C ALA A 543 -17.95 16.44 -6.25
N GLN A 544 -17.16 17.03 -5.33
CA GLN A 544 -15.70 17.17 -5.48
C GLN A 544 -14.98 15.81 -5.53
N ALA A 545 -15.43 14.83 -4.74
CA ALA A 545 -14.90 13.47 -4.78
C ALA A 545 -15.12 12.83 -6.16
N PHE A 546 -16.36 12.86 -6.66
CA PHE A 546 -16.71 12.35 -7.98
C PHE A 546 -15.92 13.05 -9.09
N ARG A 547 -15.78 14.38 -9.02
CA ARG A 547 -14.98 15.17 -9.96
C ARG A 547 -13.53 14.72 -9.98
N GLN A 548 -12.87 14.62 -8.82
CA GLN A 548 -11.48 14.18 -8.74
C GLN A 548 -11.32 12.77 -9.31
N LEU A 549 -12.14 11.81 -8.88
CA LEU A 549 -12.02 10.42 -9.32
C LEU A 549 -12.34 10.28 -10.82
N GLY A 550 -13.29 11.05 -11.35
CA GLY A 550 -13.59 11.10 -12.78
C GLY A 550 -12.46 11.68 -13.63
N LEU A 551 -11.77 12.71 -13.14
CA LEU A 551 -10.59 13.25 -13.83
C LEU A 551 -9.36 12.34 -13.70
N GLN A 552 -9.21 11.64 -12.56
CA GLN A 552 -8.16 10.65 -12.39
C GLN A 552 -8.37 9.44 -13.30
N ALA A 553 -9.60 8.94 -13.42
CA ALA A 553 -9.95 7.86 -14.33
C ALA A 553 -9.61 8.19 -15.80
N ALA A 554 -9.77 9.46 -16.19
CA ALA A 554 -9.44 9.96 -17.52
C ALA A 554 -7.95 9.82 -17.90
N THR A 555 -7.04 9.60 -16.94
CA THR A 555 -5.60 9.41 -17.19
C THR A 555 -5.22 7.99 -17.64
N GLU A 556 -6.19 7.07 -17.73
CA GLU A 556 -5.93 5.69 -18.14
C GLU A 556 -5.46 5.61 -19.60
N ARG A 557 -4.45 4.76 -19.87
CA ARG A 557 -3.73 4.75 -21.16
C ARG A 557 -4.64 4.49 -22.35
N THR A 558 -5.61 3.61 -22.19
CA THR A 558 -6.47 3.13 -23.28
C THR A 558 -7.76 3.92 -23.40
N LEU A 559 -8.00 4.92 -22.55
CA LEU A 559 -9.26 5.65 -22.54
C LEU A 559 -9.21 6.82 -23.54
N GLU A 560 -10.16 6.84 -24.47
CA GLU A 560 -10.37 7.98 -25.36
C GLU A 560 -11.47 8.86 -24.80
N LEU A 561 -11.16 10.15 -24.61
CA LEU A 561 -12.11 11.12 -24.08
C LEU A 561 -12.98 11.67 -25.21
N ASP A 562 -14.29 11.63 -24.99
CA ASP A 562 -15.31 12.08 -25.93
C ASP A 562 -16.30 13.07 -25.27
N ARG A 563 -17.33 13.47 -26.04
CA ARG A 563 -18.37 14.39 -25.55
C ARG A 563 -19.27 13.74 -24.49
N GLN A 564 -19.47 12.42 -24.52
CA GLN A 564 -20.30 11.72 -23.54
C GLN A 564 -19.63 11.72 -22.17
N TYR A 565 -18.34 11.42 -22.11
CA TYR A 565 -17.54 11.51 -20.89
C TYR A 565 -17.61 12.91 -20.25
N LEU A 566 -17.48 13.96 -21.07
CA LEU A 566 -17.61 15.34 -20.60
C LEU A 566 -19.03 15.64 -20.09
N LYS A 567 -20.07 15.11 -20.73
CA LYS A 567 -21.47 15.27 -20.29
C LYS A 567 -21.68 14.64 -18.90
N VAL A 568 -21.13 13.46 -18.65
CA VAL A 568 -21.19 12.80 -17.33
C VAL A 568 -20.53 13.68 -16.26
N LEU A 569 -19.33 14.22 -16.53
CA LEU A 569 -18.69 15.12 -15.57
C LEU A 569 -19.50 16.40 -15.31
N ARG A 570 -20.15 16.95 -16.34
CA ARG A 570 -21.02 18.13 -16.19
C ARG A 570 -22.26 17.83 -15.35
N ALA A 571 -22.78 16.61 -15.37
CA ALA A 571 -23.93 16.23 -14.53
C ALA A 571 -23.63 16.38 -13.02
N LEU A 572 -22.37 16.42 -12.61
CA LEU A 572 -22.00 16.70 -11.21
C LEU A 572 -22.44 18.11 -10.73
N SER A 573 -22.71 19.05 -11.64
CA SER A 573 -23.26 20.36 -11.26
C SER A 573 -24.68 20.28 -10.71
N LEU A 574 -25.38 19.15 -10.90
CA LEU A 574 -26.68 18.88 -10.28
C LEU A 574 -26.57 18.66 -8.77
N LEU A 575 -25.40 18.19 -8.29
CA LEU A 575 -25.12 18.01 -6.86
C LEU A 575 -24.64 19.31 -6.20
N ASP A 576 -23.79 20.04 -6.92
CA ASP A 576 -23.26 21.33 -6.46
C ASP A 576 -22.90 22.20 -7.68
N ALA A 577 -23.68 23.27 -7.86
CA ALA A 577 -23.54 24.21 -8.98
C ALA A 577 -22.19 24.96 -8.97
N SER A 578 -21.46 24.98 -7.84
CA SER A 578 -20.14 25.61 -7.74
C SER A 578 -19.02 24.80 -8.39
N ILE A 579 -19.28 23.53 -8.76
CA ILE A 579 -18.27 22.68 -9.36
C ILE A 579 -17.86 23.17 -10.74
N ARG A 580 -16.55 23.39 -10.90
CA ARG A 580 -15.93 23.77 -12.16
C ARG A 580 -15.53 22.54 -12.98
N ILE A 581 -16.23 22.27 -14.07
CA ILE A 581 -15.86 21.25 -15.07
C ILE A 581 -15.26 21.94 -16.30
N PRO A 582 -14.24 21.35 -16.96
CA PRO A 582 -13.73 21.89 -18.22
C PRO A 582 -14.84 22.18 -19.25
N THR A 583 -14.84 23.36 -19.86
CA THR A 583 -15.94 23.80 -20.73
C THR A 583 -15.93 23.14 -22.11
N SER A 584 -14.84 22.51 -22.53
CA SER A 584 -14.74 21.85 -23.84
C SER A 584 -13.86 20.61 -23.77
N LEU A 585 -14.01 19.72 -24.76
CA LEU A 585 -13.22 18.48 -24.83
C LEU A 585 -11.70 18.75 -24.92
N PRO A 586 -11.20 19.73 -25.71
CA PRO A 586 -9.78 20.08 -25.69
C PRO A 586 -9.29 20.55 -24.31
N ARG A 587 -10.08 21.35 -23.59
CA ARG A 587 -9.76 21.78 -22.22
C ARG A 587 -9.74 20.61 -21.25
N LEU A 588 -10.66 19.65 -21.39
CA LEU A 588 -10.65 18.41 -20.61
C LEU A 588 -9.38 17.61 -20.86
N LYS A 589 -9.01 17.36 -22.13
CA LYS A 589 -7.78 16.64 -22.50
C LYS A 589 -6.53 17.31 -21.92
N LYS A 590 -6.44 18.65 -22.01
CA LYS A 590 -5.33 19.42 -21.40
C LYS A 590 -5.27 19.23 -19.89
N CYS A 591 -6.40 19.39 -19.20
CA CYS A 591 -6.50 19.23 -17.75
C CYS A 591 -6.11 17.82 -17.29
N VAL A 592 -6.61 16.79 -17.97
CA VAL A 592 -6.29 15.38 -17.66
C VAL A 592 -4.80 15.08 -17.87
N HIS A 593 -4.20 15.61 -18.93
CA HIS A 593 -2.77 15.49 -19.15
C HIS A 593 -1.97 16.18 -18.04
N GLN A 594 -2.34 17.40 -17.62
CA GLN A 594 -1.70 18.08 -16.49
C GLN A 594 -1.82 17.29 -15.18
N ILE A 595 -2.97 16.67 -14.89
CA ILE A 595 -3.16 15.78 -13.72
C ILE A 595 -2.21 14.57 -13.78
N LEU A 596 -2.03 13.99 -14.98
CA LEU A 596 -1.07 12.91 -15.18
C LEU A 596 0.37 13.39 -14.93
N LEU A 597 0.76 14.54 -15.48
CA LEU A 597 2.08 15.15 -15.29
C LEU A 597 2.35 15.48 -13.81
N ALA A 598 1.33 15.90 -13.07
CA ALA A 598 1.43 16.17 -11.63
C ALA A 598 1.42 14.89 -10.76
N ASP A 599 1.46 13.68 -11.33
CA ASP A 599 1.38 12.38 -10.64
C ASP A 599 0.12 12.19 -9.77
N TRP A 600 -0.98 12.84 -10.17
CA TRP A 600 -2.30 12.72 -9.52
C TRP A 600 -3.24 11.75 -10.23
N GLY A 601 -2.90 11.28 -11.43
CA GLY A 601 -3.73 10.35 -12.21
C GLY A 601 -3.99 9.00 -11.54
N ARG A 602 -5.05 8.30 -11.99
CA ARG A 602 -5.28 6.89 -11.63
C ARG A 602 -4.05 6.06 -12.01
N ARG A 603 -3.50 6.32 -13.20
CA ARG A 603 -2.17 5.86 -13.62
C ARG A 603 -1.08 6.76 -13.02
N PRO A 604 -0.07 6.21 -12.33
CA PRO A 604 1.09 6.98 -11.86
C PRO A 604 1.91 7.56 -13.02
N TYR A 605 2.51 8.74 -12.82
CA TYR A 605 3.37 9.37 -13.84
C TYR A 605 4.54 8.48 -14.25
N LYS A 606 5.16 7.76 -13.29
CA LYS A 606 6.25 6.82 -13.61
C LYS A 606 5.84 5.83 -14.69
N ASP A 607 4.61 5.31 -14.64
CA ASP A 607 4.15 4.33 -15.62
C ASP A 607 3.96 5.00 -16.99
N TYR A 608 3.53 6.26 -17.05
CA TYR A 608 3.56 7.04 -18.29
C TYR A 608 4.99 7.18 -18.84
N TRP A 609 5.92 7.65 -18.00
CA TRP A 609 7.30 7.93 -18.39
C TRP A 609 8.01 6.76 -19.05
N TYR A 610 7.94 5.53 -18.50
CA TYR A 610 8.65 4.39 -19.09
C TYR A 610 7.81 3.46 -19.99
N LEU A 611 6.47 3.54 -19.98
CA LEU A 611 5.62 2.66 -20.83
C LEU A 611 4.89 3.39 -21.98
N SER A 612 4.79 4.72 -21.98
CA SER A 612 3.94 5.45 -22.95
C SER A 612 4.42 6.84 -23.36
N GLN A 613 5.48 7.37 -22.76
CA GLN A 613 6.01 8.65 -23.18
C GLN A 613 6.81 8.47 -24.48
N ASP A 614 6.28 9.03 -25.58
CA ASP A 614 6.86 8.90 -26.92
C ASP A 614 7.72 10.12 -27.31
N SER A 615 7.43 11.30 -26.76
CA SER A 615 8.15 12.55 -26.96
C SER A 615 8.72 13.11 -25.65
N ASP A 616 9.67 14.03 -25.75
CA ASP A 616 10.13 14.78 -24.58
C ASP A 616 9.01 15.66 -24.01
N GLU A 617 8.94 15.74 -22.69
CA GLU A 617 7.98 16.59 -21.98
C GLU A 617 8.62 17.93 -21.64
N SER A 618 7.88 19.02 -21.85
CA SER A 618 8.30 20.33 -21.38
C SER A 618 7.96 20.49 -19.89
N GLY A 619 8.97 20.86 -19.11
CA GLY A 619 8.81 21.21 -17.70
C GLY A 619 8.91 22.72 -17.50
N PRO A 620 8.41 23.25 -16.37
CA PRO A 620 8.66 24.64 -16.01
C PRO A 620 10.18 24.89 -15.86
N PRO A 621 10.65 26.16 -15.94
CA PRO A 621 12.05 26.48 -15.74
C PRO A 621 12.59 25.97 -14.41
N VAL A 622 13.77 25.35 -14.42
CA VAL A 622 14.41 24.87 -13.19
C VAL A 622 14.99 26.07 -12.41
N PRO A 623 14.65 26.25 -11.12
CA PRO A 623 15.18 27.35 -10.32
C PRO A 623 16.71 27.41 -10.34
N ARG A 624 17.29 28.62 -10.42
CA ARG A 624 18.75 28.82 -10.53
C ARG A 624 19.49 28.59 -9.21
N GLN A 625 18.83 28.78 -8.08
CA GLN A 625 19.43 28.68 -6.75
C GLN A 625 19.94 27.26 -6.45
N LEU A 626 21.20 27.14 -6.01
CA LEU A 626 21.87 25.85 -5.81
C LEU A 626 21.23 25.03 -4.69
N GLU A 627 20.77 25.67 -3.61
CA GLU A 627 20.08 25.01 -2.50
C GLU A 627 18.83 24.28 -2.98
N ILE A 628 17.99 24.95 -3.78
CA ILE A 628 16.77 24.35 -4.36
C ILE A 628 17.16 23.15 -5.22
N ARG A 629 18.11 23.33 -6.16
CA ARG A 629 18.56 22.27 -7.09
C ARG A 629 19.03 21.01 -6.35
N ARG A 630 19.73 21.17 -5.22
CA ARG A 630 20.14 20.05 -4.35
C ARG A 630 18.94 19.35 -3.72
N LYS A 631 17.98 20.10 -3.16
CA LYS A 631 16.78 19.56 -2.49
C LYS A 631 15.80 18.82 -3.43
N ILE A 632 15.70 19.25 -4.69
CA ILE A 632 14.86 18.59 -5.73
C ILE A 632 15.58 17.44 -6.46
N ARG A 633 16.91 17.36 -6.35
CA ARG A 633 17.75 16.25 -6.86
C ARG A 633 17.75 16.07 -8.39
N LEU A 634 17.41 17.12 -9.15
CA LEU A 634 17.30 17.04 -10.61
C LEU A 634 18.60 16.65 -11.32
N GLY A 635 19.76 17.08 -10.79
CA GLY A 635 21.05 16.68 -11.37
C GLY A 635 21.25 15.16 -11.34
N GLY A 636 20.86 14.51 -10.24
CA GLY A 636 20.87 13.06 -10.12
C GLY A 636 19.90 12.39 -11.07
N ILE A 637 18.68 12.91 -11.20
CA ILE A 637 17.64 12.36 -12.10
C ILE A 637 18.10 12.48 -13.56
N ARG A 638 18.70 13.60 -13.93
CA ARG A 638 19.26 13.84 -15.27
C ARG A 638 20.39 12.86 -15.57
N ARG A 639 21.34 12.67 -14.65
CA ARG A 639 22.42 11.67 -14.80
C ARG A 639 21.88 10.26 -14.91
N PHE A 640 20.98 9.83 -14.01
CA PHE A 640 20.31 8.54 -14.10
C PHE A 640 19.67 8.33 -15.47
N ARG A 641 18.94 9.34 -15.98
CA ARG A 641 18.32 9.25 -17.30
C ARG A 641 19.36 9.09 -18.41
N GLN A 642 20.37 9.97 -18.45
CA GLN A 642 21.37 10.03 -19.53
C GLN A 642 22.35 8.86 -19.52
N GLU A 643 22.77 8.42 -18.34
CA GLU A 643 23.83 7.42 -18.17
C GLU A 643 23.29 6.00 -18.04
N SER A 644 22.02 5.82 -17.63
CA SER A 644 21.47 4.51 -17.26
C SER A 644 20.22 4.09 -18.02
N THR A 645 19.61 4.97 -18.82
CA THR A 645 18.36 4.67 -19.53
C THR A 645 18.34 5.27 -20.93
N ASN A 646 17.37 4.88 -21.74
CA ASN A 646 17.00 5.55 -22.99
C ASN A 646 15.65 6.28 -22.88
N LEU A 647 15.26 6.67 -21.65
CA LEU A 647 14.01 7.36 -21.40
C LEU A 647 14.02 8.78 -21.96
N LYS A 648 12.85 9.21 -22.48
CA LYS A 648 12.60 10.59 -22.89
C LYS A 648 12.74 11.56 -21.72
N VAL A 649 12.97 12.83 -22.03
CA VAL A 649 13.06 13.90 -21.03
C VAL A 649 11.74 13.97 -20.26
N PRO A 650 11.73 13.72 -18.93
CA PRO A 650 10.52 13.73 -18.16
C PRO A 650 10.07 15.16 -17.86
N HIS A 651 8.78 15.30 -17.55
CA HIS A 651 8.25 16.44 -16.82
C HIS A 651 8.85 16.39 -15.41
N TRP A 652 9.93 17.16 -15.21
CA TRP A 652 10.78 17.02 -14.03
C TRP A 652 10.05 17.17 -12.68
N PRO A 653 8.99 18.01 -12.51
CA PRO A 653 8.26 18.11 -11.25
C PRO A 653 7.66 16.77 -10.82
N ALA A 654 7.22 15.96 -11.78
CA ALA A 654 6.65 14.64 -11.53
C ALA A 654 7.63 13.68 -10.84
N LEU A 655 8.95 13.85 -11.08
CA LEU A 655 10.01 13.04 -10.49
C LEU A 655 10.62 13.69 -9.23
N ALA A 656 10.54 15.01 -9.11
CA ALA A 656 10.98 15.73 -7.91
C ALA A 656 9.94 15.62 -6.77
N PHE A 657 8.65 15.61 -7.11
CA PHE A 657 7.49 15.57 -6.22
C PHE A 657 6.55 14.39 -6.53
N PRO A 658 7.03 13.13 -6.56
CA PRO A 658 6.21 11.98 -6.87
C PRO A 658 5.30 11.62 -5.69
N THR A 659 4.04 11.33 -5.96
CA THR A 659 3.13 10.69 -4.99
C THR A 659 3.43 9.18 -4.91
N ARG A 660 3.87 8.59 -6.03
CA ARG A 660 4.17 7.16 -6.20
C ARG A 660 5.51 6.96 -6.93
N PRO A 661 6.67 7.11 -6.25
CA PRO A 661 7.99 7.01 -6.87
C PRO A 661 8.30 5.60 -7.38
N LEU A 662 9.23 5.49 -8.34
CA LEU A 662 9.73 4.22 -8.89
C LEU A 662 10.20 3.28 -7.77
N ARG A 663 9.76 2.02 -7.78
CA ARG A 663 10.20 0.99 -6.83
C ARG A 663 11.55 0.38 -7.22
N ILE A 664 12.16 -0.36 -6.29
CA ILE A 664 13.47 -0.98 -6.48
C ILE A 664 13.46 -1.96 -7.66
N ASP A 665 12.40 -2.78 -7.74
CA ASP A 665 12.14 -3.67 -8.88
C ASP A 665 12.02 -2.89 -10.20
N GLU A 666 11.30 -1.76 -10.18
CA GLU A 666 11.11 -0.94 -11.39
C GLU A 666 12.38 -0.24 -11.83
N ILE A 667 13.21 0.25 -10.90
CA ILE A 667 14.51 0.86 -11.21
C ILE A 667 15.40 -0.16 -11.91
N ALA A 668 15.48 -1.39 -11.38
CA ALA A 668 16.28 -2.46 -11.99
C ALA A 668 15.79 -2.87 -13.38
N LEU A 669 14.47 -2.86 -13.62
CA LEU A 669 13.89 -3.19 -14.92
C LEU A 669 14.06 -2.07 -15.96
N VAL A 670 13.95 -0.81 -15.52
CA VAL A 670 14.06 0.37 -16.39
C VAL A 670 15.51 0.71 -16.72
N ALA A 671 16.43 0.47 -15.77
CA ALA A 671 17.85 0.74 -15.89
C ALA A 671 18.68 -0.50 -15.50
N PRO A 672 18.76 -1.56 -16.33
CA PRO A 672 19.42 -2.81 -15.95
C PRO A 672 20.90 -2.68 -15.58
N ASN A 673 21.59 -1.65 -16.06
CA ASN A 673 22.99 -1.37 -15.73
C ASN A 673 23.22 -1.03 -14.25
N VAL A 674 22.19 -0.58 -13.51
CA VAL A 674 22.30 -0.39 -12.05
C VAL A 674 22.61 -1.70 -11.33
N LEU A 675 22.26 -2.84 -11.94
CA LEU A 675 22.59 -4.15 -11.38
C LEU A 675 24.07 -4.50 -11.54
N LEU A 676 24.83 -3.81 -12.38
CA LEU A 676 26.27 -4.01 -12.56
C LEU A 676 27.08 -3.17 -11.56
N ASP A 677 26.52 -2.04 -11.11
CA ASP A 677 27.16 -1.10 -10.18
C ASP A 677 26.27 -0.85 -8.94
N PRO A 678 26.61 -1.46 -7.79
CA PRO A 678 25.87 -1.28 -6.54
C PRO A 678 25.81 0.18 -6.06
N THR A 679 26.84 0.99 -6.35
CA THR A 679 26.90 2.40 -5.99
C THR A 679 25.89 3.19 -6.82
N LEU A 680 25.86 2.93 -8.13
CA LEU A 680 24.86 3.49 -9.04
C LEU A 680 23.44 3.10 -8.60
N PHE A 681 23.19 1.85 -8.19
CA PHE A 681 21.86 1.43 -7.73
C PHE A 681 21.44 2.15 -6.44
N LYS A 682 22.32 2.21 -5.44
CA LYS A 682 22.08 2.97 -4.21
C LYS A 682 21.82 4.45 -4.53
N HIS A 683 22.57 5.04 -5.47
CA HIS A 683 22.37 6.40 -5.91
C HIS A 683 21.02 6.60 -6.61
N ALA A 684 20.62 5.71 -7.52
CA ALA A 684 19.34 5.77 -8.22
C ALA A 684 18.15 5.70 -7.24
N ILE A 685 18.22 4.79 -6.25
CA ILE A 685 17.20 4.68 -5.18
C ILE A 685 17.11 5.99 -4.39
N MET A 686 18.25 6.55 -3.98
CA MET A 686 18.32 7.79 -3.23
C MET A 686 17.77 8.99 -4.01
N VAL A 687 18.12 9.10 -5.29
CA VAL A 687 17.69 10.19 -6.18
C VAL A 687 16.20 10.10 -6.51
N LEU A 688 15.70 8.93 -6.89
CA LEU A 688 14.32 8.75 -7.37
C LEU A 688 13.30 8.57 -6.23
N ARG A 689 13.70 7.98 -5.11
CA ARG A 689 12.79 7.67 -3.98
C ARG A 689 13.06 8.49 -2.73
N GLY A 690 14.28 9.00 -2.57
CA GLY A 690 14.69 9.65 -1.33
C GLY A 690 14.89 8.71 -0.17
N ALA A 691 15.26 7.45 -0.47
CA ALA A 691 15.55 6.44 0.52
C ALA A 691 17.04 6.08 0.46
N LYS A 692 17.71 6.10 1.61
CA LYS A 692 19.04 5.49 1.76
C LYS A 692 18.87 3.97 1.84
N VAL A 693 19.82 3.24 1.28
CA VAL A 693 19.90 1.78 1.42
C VAL A 693 20.69 1.46 2.69
N ALA A 694 20.07 0.74 3.62
CA ALA A 694 20.66 0.46 4.93
C ALA A 694 21.80 -0.57 4.87
N ALA A 695 21.73 -1.56 3.96
CA ALA A 695 22.70 -2.64 3.92
C ALA A 695 24.01 -2.25 3.20
N GLU A 696 25.14 -2.62 3.81
CA GLU A 696 26.46 -2.51 3.19
C GLU A 696 26.71 -3.59 2.14
N SER A 697 26.10 -4.76 2.31
CA SER A 697 26.19 -5.90 1.40
C SER A 697 25.90 -5.51 -0.05
N ARG A 698 26.61 -6.14 -0.99
CA ARG A 698 26.40 -5.98 -2.44
C ARG A 698 25.08 -6.65 -2.87
N LEU A 699 24.35 -5.97 -3.75
CA LEU A 699 23.24 -6.55 -4.51
C LEU A 699 23.51 -6.28 -6.00
N GLY A 700 23.38 -7.31 -6.83
CA GLY A 700 23.60 -7.23 -8.27
C GLY A 700 24.70 -8.18 -8.78
N PHE A 701 25.13 -7.96 -10.01
CA PHE A 701 26.24 -8.67 -10.62
C PHE A 701 27.55 -8.37 -9.91
N GLU A 702 28.41 -9.36 -9.87
CA GLU A 702 29.78 -9.22 -9.40
C GLU A 702 30.74 -8.84 -10.53
N PRO A 703 31.88 -8.18 -10.23
CA PRO A 703 32.81 -7.72 -11.25
C PRO A 703 33.46 -8.94 -11.88
N ALA A 704 33.52 -8.99 -13.21
CA ALA A 704 34.11 -10.09 -13.96
C ALA A 704 35.67 -10.05 -14.00
N ILE A 705 36.31 -9.37 -13.05
CA ILE A 705 37.78 -9.16 -13.06
C ILE A 705 38.46 -10.51 -12.80
N GLY A 706 39.19 -11.02 -13.79
CA GLY A 706 39.90 -12.29 -13.71
C GLY A 706 39.02 -13.54 -13.89
N MET A 707 37.75 -13.41 -14.29
CA MET A 707 36.91 -14.57 -14.59
C MET A 707 37.40 -15.28 -15.85
N GLY A 708 37.67 -16.58 -15.74
CA GLY A 708 37.98 -17.43 -16.88
C GLY A 708 36.82 -17.49 -17.89
N ILE A 709 37.11 -17.88 -19.13
CA ILE A 709 36.09 -18.05 -20.18
C ILE A 709 34.99 -19.05 -19.74
N GLU A 710 35.35 -19.98 -18.85
CA GLU A 710 34.51 -21.09 -18.39
C GLU A 710 33.69 -20.80 -17.12
N GLU A 711 33.82 -19.63 -16.49
CA GLU A 711 33.07 -19.32 -15.27
C GLU A 711 31.72 -18.64 -15.55
N PRO A 712 30.65 -18.98 -14.80
CA PRO A 712 29.34 -18.37 -14.96
C PRO A 712 29.33 -17.00 -14.28
N ILE A 713 28.51 -16.09 -14.80
CA ILE A 713 28.41 -14.75 -14.21
C ILE A 713 27.61 -14.79 -12.93
N THR A 714 28.12 -14.20 -11.85
CA THR A 714 27.44 -14.24 -10.57
C THR A 714 26.56 -13.01 -10.32
N PHE A 715 25.33 -13.25 -9.87
CA PHE A 715 24.37 -12.25 -9.42
C PHE A 715 23.97 -12.53 -7.96
N THR A 716 24.30 -11.61 -7.06
CA THR A 716 24.12 -11.80 -5.62
C THR A 716 22.94 -10.97 -5.11
N VAL A 717 22.05 -11.63 -4.33
CA VAL A 717 20.93 -11.01 -3.64
C VAL A 717 20.99 -11.38 -2.15
N PRO A 718 21.34 -10.43 -1.27
CA PRO A 718 21.46 -10.69 0.15
C PRO A 718 20.08 -10.83 0.80
N GLY A 719 20.04 -11.62 1.87
CA GLY A 719 18.83 -11.87 2.66
C GLY A 719 19.11 -12.89 3.76
N LYS A 720 18.05 -13.41 4.39
CA LYS A 720 18.17 -14.39 5.47
C LYS A 720 18.28 -15.80 4.88
N PRO A 721 19.36 -16.57 5.17
CA PRO A 721 19.52 -17.90 4.65
C PRO A 721 18.43 -18.85 5.15
N LYS A 722 18.10 -19.84 4.32
CA LYS A 722 17.12 -20.89 4.62
C LYS A 722 17.84 -22.23 4.70
N LYS A 723 17.45 -23.08 5.66
CA LYS A 723 18.01 -24.43 5.79
C LYS A 723 17.55 -25.35 4.67
N LEU A 724 16.27 -25.23 4.32
CA LEU A 724 15.59 -25.97 3.27
C LEU A 724 14.95 -24.96 2.33
N VAL A 725 15.02 -25.22 1.02
CA VAL A 725 14.36 -24.37 0.02
C VAL A 725 13.13 -25.09 -0.49
N ARG A 726 11.95 -24.50 -0.27
CA ARG A 726 10.68 -25.05 -0.76
C ARG A 726 10.30 -24.40 -2.08
N VAL A 727 10.05 -25.23 -3.08
CA VAL A 727 9.75 -24.80 -4.45
C VAL A 727 8.37 -25.31 -4.86
N ALA A 728 7.50 -24.40 -5.30
CA ALA A 728 6.27 -24.75 -6.01
C ALA A 728 6.56 -24.81 -7.51
N ILE A 729 6.55 -26.02 -8.09
CA ILE A 729 6.58 -26.20 -9.54
C ILE A 729 5.14 -26.18 -10.06
N THR A 730 4.88 -25.35 -11.06
CA THR A 730 3.53 -25.20 -11.61
C THR A 730 3.38 -25.98 -12.91
N SER A 731 2.20 -26.57 -13.09
CA SER A 731 1.74 -27.14 -14.35
C SER A 731 0.64 -26.21 -14.86
N PHE A 732 1.05 -25.18 -15.60
CA PHE A 732 0.18 -24.15 -16.15
C PHE A 732 0.18 -24.25 -17.68
N GLU A 733 -1.01 -24.20 -18.28
CA GLU A 733 -1.13 -24.26 -19.74
C GLU A 733 -0.88 -22.91 -20.39
N THR A 734 -0.20 -22.96 -21.51
CA THR A 734 -0.25 -21.91 -22.52
C THR A 734 -0.48 -22.57 -23.86
N THR A 735 -1.43 -22.06 -24.63
CA THR A 735 -1.85 -22.68 -25.90
C THR A 735 -1.06 -22.11 -27.08
N GLU A 736 -0.95 -22.85 -28.18
CA GLU A 736 -0.28 -22.36 -29.39
C GLU A 736 -0.87 -21.06 -29.93
N GLY A 737 -2.19 -20.87 -29.80
CA GLY A 737 -2.87 -19.61 -30.14
C GLY A 737 -2.39 -18.44 -29.27
N GLN A 738 -2.31 -18.64 -27.95
CA GLN A 738 -1.79 -17.62 -27.02
C GLN A 738 -0.33 -17.27 -27.32
N TRP A 739 0.50 -18.27 -27.63
CA TRP A 739 1.87 -18.09 -28.07
C TRP A 739 1.97 -17.23 -29.34
N ALA A 740 1.17 -17.56 -30.36
CA ALA A 740 1.17 -16.86 -31.64
C ALA A 740 0.70 -15.40 -31.49
N ASP A 741 -0.32 -15.18 -30.67
CA ASP A 741 -0.84 -13.85 -30.37
C ASP A 741 0.14 -13.01 -29.54
N ALA A 742 0.83 -13.61 -28.57
CA ALA A 742 1.89 -12.95 -27.83
C ALA A 742 3.03 -12.46 -28.74
N ALA A 743 3.48 -13.30 -29.68
CA ALA A 743 4.49 -12.92 -30.68
C ALA A 743 4.04 -11.74 -31.57
N LYS A 744 2.72 -11.63 -31.83
CA LYS A 744 2.08 -10.52 -32.55
C LYS A 744 1.80 -9.29 -31.66
N ALA A 745 2.20 -9.29 -30.40
CA ALA A 745 1.86 -8.27 -29.39
C ALA A 745 0.35 -8.11 -29.13
N LYS A 746 -0.38 -9.21 -29.24
CA LYS A 746 -1.83 -9.33 -28.99
C LYS A 746 -2.11 -10.27 -27.81
N GLN A 747 -1.28 -10.24 -26.76
CA GLN A 747 -1.36 -11.13 -25.60
C GLN A 747 -2.81 -11.32 -25.12
N ASP A 748 -3.18 -12.58 -24.87
CA ASP A 748 -4.47 -12.97 -24.31
C ASP A 748 -4.57 -12.46 -22.86
N ARG A 749 -5.42 -11.45 -22.69
CA ARG A 749 -5.76 -10.82 -21.41
C ARG A 749 -7.24 -11.04 -21.09
N SER A 750 -7.77 -12.21 -21.43
CA SER A 750 -9.11 -12.64 -21.09
C SER A 750 -9.28 -12.82 -19.58
N LEU A 751 -10.54 -12.69 -19.15
CA LEU A 751 -10.93 -12.87 -17.76
C LEU A 751 -10.64 -14.29 -17.25
N ASP A 752 -10.94 -15.32 -18.05
CA ASP A 752 -10.81 -16.71 -17.62
C ASP A 752 -9.36 -17.11 -17.39
N ARG A 753 -8.47 -16.74 -18.31
CA ARG A 753 -7.02 -16.97 -18.15
C ARG A 753 -6.49 -16.27 -16.90
N TYR A 754 -6.85 -15.01 -16.69
CA TYR A 754 -6.42 -14.25 -15.51
C TYR A 754 -6.94 -14.87 -14.20
N ARG A 755 -8.19 -15.31 -14.18
CA ARG A 755 -8.78 -16.00 -13.01
C ARG A 755 -8.09 -17.33 -12.73
N ASN A 756 -7.81 -18.13 -13.76
CA ASN A 756 -7.12 -19.42 -13.58
C ASN A 756 -5.72 -19.22 -13.03
N LEU A 757 -4.96 -18.26 -13.56
CA LEU A 757 -3.65 -17.89 -13.05
C LEU A 757 -3.70 -17.40 -11.60
N ASN A 758 -4.60 -16.47 -11.28
CA ASN A 758 -4.76 -15.96 -9.92
C ASN A 758 -5.20 -17.05 -8.95
N ARG A 759 -6.11 -17.95 -9.36
CA ARG A 759 -6.55 -19.10 -8.54
C ARG A 759 -5.39 -20.04 -8.25
N LEU A 760 -4.55 -20.35 -9.25
CA LEU A 760 -3.37 -21.19 -9.05
C LEU A 760 -2.41 -20.59 -8.03
N VAL A 761 -2.02 -19.32 -8.22
CA VAL A 761 -1.13 -18.62 -7.28
C VAL A 761 -1.76 -18.48 -5.90
N ASN A 762 -3.06 -18.19 -5.81
CA ASN A 762 -3.75 -18.08 -4.52
C ASN A 762 -3.83 -19.42 -3.78
N ARG A 763 -3.97 -20.56 -4.48
CA ARG A 763 -3.88 -21.89 -3.84
C ARG A 763 -2.49 -22.08 -3.22
N ILE A 764 -1.43 -21.75 -3.96
CA ILE A 764 -0.04 -21.83 -3.45
C ILE A 764 0.17 -20.93 -2.24
N LEU A 765 -0.38 -19.70 -2.26
CA LEU A 765 -0.25 -18.76 -1.13
C LEU A 765 -1.04 -19.15 0.12
N ARG A 766 -2.00 -20.08 -0.01
CA ARG A 766 -2.79 -20.62 1.11
C ARG A 766 -2.14 -21.82 1.79
N GLU A 767 -1.01 -22.30 1.27
CA GLU A 767 -0.25 -23.37 1.90
C GLU A 767 0.16 -23.01 3.32
N THR A 768 0.02 -23.98 4.24
CA THR A 768 0.35 -23.80 5.67
C THR A 768 1.81 -23.38 5.86
N LYS A 769 2.68 -23.98 5.05
CA LYS A 769 4.11 -23.69 4.94
C LYS A 769 4.37 -23.11 3.55
N SER A 770 4.52 -21.79 3.49
CA SER A 770 4.73 -21.04 2.25
C SER A 770 5.98 -21.50 1.48
N PRO A 771 5.93 -21.61 0.15
CA PRO A 771 7.15 -21.85 -0.64
C PRO A 771 8.08 -20.63 -0.62
N ASP A 772 9.37 -20.88 -0.78
CA ASP A 772 10.37 -19.82 -0.98
C ASP A 772 10.38 -19.35 -2.44
N TYR A 773 10.07 -20.25 -3.39
CA TYR A 773 10.03 -19.99 -4.83
C TYR A 773 8.76 -20.56 -5.47
N ILE A 774 8.14 -19.79 -6.37
CA ILE A 774 7.15 -20.29 -7.32
C ILE A 774 7.78 -20.24 -8.71
N VAL A 775 7.65 -21.33 -9.45
CA VAL A 775 8.27 -21.50 -10.76
C VAL A 775 7.22 -21.77 -11.83
N PHE A 776 7.25 -20.98 -12.90
CA PHE A 776 6.33 -21.08 -14.04
C PHE A 776 7.04 -21.46 -15.35
N PRO A 777 6.38 -22.23 -16.24
CA PRO A 777 6.94 -22.66 -17.52
C PRO A 777 7.39 -21.51 -18.43
N GLU A 778 8.12 -21.86 -19.50
CA GLU A 778 8.51 -20.93 -20.57
C GLU A 778 7.26 -20.27 -21.21
N LEU A 779 7.36 -18.98 -21.56
CA LEU A 779 6.32 -18.21 -22.26
C LEU A 779 4.90 -18.29 -21.62
N SER A 780 4.81 -18.50 -20.31
CA SER A 780 3.56 -18.84 -19.65
C SER A 780 2.71 -17.65 -19.21
N ILE A 781 3.35 -16.53 -18.81
CA ILE A 781 2.65 -15.39 -18.23
C ILE A 781 2.92 -14.10 -19.03
N PRO A 782 1.89 -13.31 -19.39
CA PRO A 782 2.10 -11.96 -19.91
C PRO A 782 2.97 -11.11 -18.97
N LEU A 783 4.02 -10.45 -19.49
CA LEU A 783 4.98 -9.69 -18.68
C LEU A 783 4.30 -8.70 -17.70
N ARG A 784 3.23 -8.01 -18.14
CA ARG A 784 2.45 -7.10 -17.29
C ARG A 784 1.90 -7.79 -16.03
N TRP A 785 1.36 -9.00 -16.19
CA TRP A 785 0.81 -9.79 -15.08
C TRP A 785 1.94 -10.34 -14.21
N ALA A 786 3.00 -10.89 -14.81
CA ALA A 786 4.16 -11.43 -14.09
C ALA A 786 4.78 -10.41 -13.14
N LEU A 787 4.95 -9.14 -13.58
CA LEU A 787 5.47 -8.07 -12.73
C LEU A 787 4.55 -7.72 -11.55
N ARG A 788 3.22 -7.82 -11.71
CA ARG A 788 2.28 -7.58 -10.60
C ARG A 788 2.23 -8.75 -9.63
N ILE A 789 2.26 -9.98 -10.15
CA ILE A 789 2.32 -11.21 -9.37
C ILE A 789 3.62 -11.23 -8.56
N ALA A 790 4.76 -10.92 -9.16
CA ALA A 790 6.06 -10.80 -8.48
C ALA A 790 6.00 -9.87 -7.26
N ARG A 791 5.39 -8.68 -7.40
CA ARG A 791 5.21 -7.74 -6.28
C ARG A 791 4.35 -8.33 -5.17
N LYS A 792 3.26 -9.00 -5.54
CA LYS A 792 2.34 -9.62 -4.58
C LYS A 792 3.01 -10.78 -3.83
N LEU A 793 3.77 -11.62 -4.55
CA LEU A 793 4.55 -12.71 -3.98
C LEU A 793 5.66 -12.18 -3.06
N ALA A 794 6.35 -11.12 -3.46
CA ALA A 794 7.38 -10.49 -2.63
C ALA A 794 6.82 -9.92 -1.31
N ALA A 795 5.61 -9.35 -1.32
CA ALA A 795 4.92 -8.93 -0.10
C ALA A 795 4.55 -10.11 0.83
N ASN A 796 4.52 -11.33 0.28
CA ASN A 796 4.37 -12.59 1.00
C ASN A 796 5.71 -13.30 1.28
N ASN A 797 6.85 -12.64 1.01
CA ASN A 797 8.19 -13.21 1.15
C ASN A 797 8.42 -14.46 0.26
N VAL A 798 7.80 -14.49 -0.92
CA VAL A 798 7.92 -15.56 -1.93
C VAL A 798 8.60 -15.00 -3.19
N SER A 799 9.62 -15.70 -3.69
CA SER A 799 10.32 -15.37 -4.94
C SER A 799 9.61 -15.99 -6.16
N LEU A 800 9.78 -15.40 -7.34
CA LEU A 800 9.16 -15.84 -8.58
C LEU A 800 10.23 -16.06 -9.65
N LEU A 801 10.20 -17.24 -10.27
CA LEU A 801 10.89 -17.55 -11.52
C LEU A 801 9.82 -17.86 -12.56
N ALA A 802 9.66 -17.04 -13.59
CA ALA A 802 8.56 -17.24 -14.55
C ALA A 802 9.00 -16.98 -15.98
N GLY A 803 8.73 -17.92 -16.88
CA GLY A 803 8.80 -17.64 -18.32
C GLY A 803 7.74 -16.61 -18.67
N VAL A 804 8.17 -15.43 -19.13
CA VAL A 804 7.23 -14.41 -19.59
C VAL A 804 7.00 -14.55 -21.08
N GLU A 805 5.77 -14.34 -21.51
CA GLU A 805 5.42 -14.29 -22.92
C GLU A 805 6.29 -13.30 -23.70
N TYR A 806 6.32 -13.50 -25.02
CA TYR A 806 7.06 -12.62 -25.91
C TYR A 806 6.71 -11.15 -25.69
N HIS A 807 7.76 -10.36 -25.58
CA HIS A 807 7.69 -8.91 -25.60
C HIS A 807 8.85 -8.36 -26.43
N ARG A 808 8.91 -7.04 -26.56
CA ARG A 808 9.88 -6.39 -27.43
C ARG A 808 10.99 -5.76 -26.62
N ASP A 809 12.21 -5.99 -27.07
CA ASP A 809 13.38 -5.28 -26.57
C ASP A 809 13.24 -3.79 -26.87
N ARG A 810 13.47 -2.96 -25.86
CA ARG A 810 13.23 -1.51 -25.97
C ARG A 810 14.22 -0.82 -26.90
N GLN A 811 15.45 -1.31 -26.97
CA GLN A 811 16.51 -0.69 -27.76
C GLN A 811 16.49 -1.17 -29.21
N THR A 812 16.36 -2.49 -29.40
CA THR A 812 16.49 -3.13 -30.71
C THR A 812 15.14 -3.42 -31.39
N GLY A 813 14.03 -3.40 -30.66
CA GLY A 813 12.70 -3.78 -31.14
C GLY A 813 12.52 -5.28 -31.42
N LYS A 814 13.57 -6.08 -31.20
CA LYS A 814 13.60 -7.54 -31.38
C LYS A 814 12.69 -8.25 -30.38
N LEU A 815 12.26 -9.45 -30.74
CA LEU A 815 11.40 -10.30 -29.92
C LEU A 815 12.22 -10.98 -28.82
N ARG A 816 11.79 -10.86 -27.56
CA ARG A 816 12.45 -11.44 -26.39
C ARG A 816 11.63 -12.57 -25.82
N ASN A 817 12.28 -13.71 -25.57
CA ASN A 817 11.79 -14.80 -24.73
C ASN A 817 12.62 -14.74 -23.43
N ASP A 818 12.01 -14.29 -22.35
CA ASP A 818 12.72 -14.02 -21.10
C ASP A 818 12.14 -14.85 -19.94
N CYS A 819 13.02 -15.16 -18.98
CA CYS A 819 12.64 -15.53 -17.63
C CYS A 819 12.65 -14.30 -16.72
N LEU A 820 11.52 -14.00 -16.07
CA LEU A 820 11.45 -13.06 -14.97
C LEU A 820 12.02 -13.72 -13.71
N ILE A 821 13.13 -13.18 -13.23
CA ILE A 821 13.78 -13.55 -11.96
C ILE A 821 13.46 -12.46 -10.94
N SER A 822 12.58 -12.77 -9.99
CA SER A 822 12.15 -11.86 -8.92
C SER A 822 12.51 -12.45 -7.56
N LEU A 823 13.51 -11.87 -6.89
CA LEU A 823 14.10 -12.41 -5.67
C LEU A 823 13.85 -11.48 -4.49
N VAL A 824 13.29 -12.03 -3.41
CA VAL A 824 12.96 -11.26 -2.20
C VAL A 824 14.22 -10.83 -1.45
N THR A 825 14.20 -9.66 -0.83
CA THR A 825 15.36 -9.16 -0.07
C THR A 825 14.94 -8.12 0.94
N ASN A 826 15.73 -7.98 2.00
CA ASN A 826 15.68 -6.87 2.96
C ASN A 826 16.83 -5.87 2.77
N TRP A 827 17.62 -5.99 1.71
CA TRP A 827 18.73 -5.10 1.35
C TRP A 827 18.43 -3.59 1.49
N PRO A 828 17.25 -3.06 1.07
CA PRO A 828 16.96 -1.64 1.23
C PRO A 828 16.63 -1.21 2.68
N GLY A 829 16.63 -2.13 3.65
CA GLY A 829 16.22 -1.89 5.04
C GLY A 829 14.76 -2.23 5.34
N TYR A 830 14.02 -2.77 4.36
CA TYR A 830 12.64 -3.22 4.50
C TYR A 830 12.38 -4.38 3.53
N ALA A 831 11.34 -5.18 3.78
CA ALA A 831 10.96 -6.29 2.90
C ALA A 831 10.63 -5.77 1.49
N SER A 832 11.35 -6.27 0.49
CA SER A 832 11.25 -5.88 -0.91
C SER A 832 11.69 -7.02 -1.83
N HIS A 833 11.86 -6.74 -3.11
CA HIS A 833 12.46 -7.67 -4.08
C HIS A 833 13.24 -6.91 -5.14
N VAL A 834 14.18 -7.60 -5.79
CA VAL A 834 14.81 -7.17 -7.05
C VAL A 834 14.26 -8.02 -8.19
N ALA A 835 14.02 -7.40 -9.34
CA ALA A 835 13.54 -8.07 -10.54
C ALA A 835 14.53 -7.89 -11.70
N ARG A 836 14.77 -8.95 -12.46
CA ARG A 836 15.55 -8.96 -13.70
C ARG A 836 14.85 -9.83 -14.75
N LEU A 837 14.96 -9.44 -16.01
CA LEU A 837 14.63 -10.30 -17.15
C LEU A 837 15.90 -10.96 -17.68
N GLN A 838 15.96 -12.29 -17.63
CA GLN A 838 17.03 -13.08 -18.25
C GLN A 838 16.55 -13.58 -19.62
N PRO A 839 17.18 -13.19 -20.73
CA PRO A 839 16.85 -13.74 -22.04
C PRO A 839 17.24 -15.20 -22.18
N LYS A 840 16.47 -15.89 -23.01
CA LYS A 840 16.87 -17.14 -23.64
C LYS A 840 18.09 -16.87 -24.54
N PHE A 841 19.06 -17.78 -24.53
CA PHE A 841 20.32 -17.56 -25.22
C PHE A 841 20.16 -17.73 -26.74
N PHE A 842 19.47 -18.80 -27.15
CA PHE A 842 19.24 -19.11 -28.56
C PHE A 842 17.79 -19.55 -28.80
N PRO A 843 17.18 -19.19 -29.94
CA PRO A 843 15.88 -19.71 -30.28
C PRO A 843 15.97 -21.22 -30.58
N ALA A 844 14.99 -21.99 -30.14
CA ALA A 844 14.89 -23.40 -30.52
C ALA A 844 14.67 -23.55 -32.04
N HIS A 845 15.08 -24.66 -32.63
CA HIS A 845 14.88 -24.91 -34.07
C HIS A 845 13.41 -24.77 -34.49
N GLY A 846 12.49 -25.40 -33.75
CA GLY A 846 11.04 -25.27 -33.99
C GLY A 846 10.51 -23.85 -33.75
N GLU A 847 11.02 -23.16 -32.72
CA GLU A 847 10.67 -21.76 -32.42
C GLU A 847 11.04 -20.84 -33.59
N LYS A 848 12.24 -20.99 -34.16
CA LYS A 848 12.72 -20.22 -35.31
C LYS A 848 11.83 -20.43 -36.54
N VAL A 849 11.45 -21.68 -36.83
CA VAL A 849 10.56 -22.02 -37.95
C VAL A 849 9.16 -21.45 -37.73
N ASN A 850 8.59 -21.61 -36.53
CA ASN A 850 7.23 -21.16 -36.24
C ASN A 850 7.13 -19.63 -36.22
N LEU A 851 8.13 -18.92 -35.70
CA LEU A 851 8.19 -17.45 -35.77
C LEU A 851 8.29 -16.94 -37.22
N ALA A 852 9.02 -17.64 -38.09
CA ALA A 852 9.10 -17.30 -39.51
C ALA A 852 7.73 -17.41 -40.21
N LYS A 853 6.93 -18.45 -39.87
CA LYS A 853 5.57 -18.64 -40.41
C LYS A 853 4.62 -17.50 -40.06
N LEU A 854 4.83 -16.79 -38.94
CA LEU A 854 4.00 -15.66 -38.53
C LEU A 854 4.24 -14.38 -39.35
N LYS A 855 5.22 -14.36 -40.28
CA LYS A 855 5.51 -13.25 -41.21
C LYS A 855 5.61 -11.88 -40.51
N LEU A 856 6.23 -11.81 -39.34
CA LEU A 856 6.35 -10.60 -38.51
C LEU A 856 7.38 -9.55 -39.00
N GLY A 857 8.04 -9.80 -40.14
CA GLY A 857 9.06 -8.92 -40.72
C GLY A 857 10.28 -8.70 -39.82
N LYS A 858 10.96 -7.53 -39.95
CA LYS A 858 12.13 -7.16 -39.12
C LYS A 858 11.82 -7.15 -37.61
N ARG A 859 10.55 -6.88 -37.25
CA ARG A 859 10.05 -6.89 -35.87
C ARG A 859 9.89 -8.31 -35.29
N GLY A 860 9.97 -9.36 -36.11
CA GLY A 860 9.94 -10.76 -35.66
C GLY A 860 11.30 -11.35 -35.32
N ARG A 861 12.40 -10.61 -35.50
CA ARG A 861 13.75 -11.13 -35.24
C ARG A 861 13.95 -11.39 -33.76
N PHE A 862 14.51 -12.55 -33.43
CA PHE A 862 14.81 -12.96 -32.06
C PHE A 862 15.94 -12.11 -31.45
N PHE A 863 15.83 -11.82 -30.17
CA PHE A 863 16.87 -11.16 -29.39
C PHE A 863 17.83 -12.21 -28.82
N GLU A 864 19.08 -12.19 -29.28
CA GLU A 864 20.16 -13.03 -28.75
C GLU A 864 21.08 -12.18 -27.87
N PRO A 865 21.31 -12.55 -26.60
CA PRO A 865 22.22 -11.82 -25.73
C PRO A 865 23.68 -12.03 -26.16
N ASN A 866 24.52 -11.02 -25.95
CA ASN A 866 25.94 -11.05 -26.31
C ASN A 866 26.86 -10.76 -25.10
N GLY A 867 28.15 -10.98 -25.29
CA GLY A 867 29.18 -10.75 -24.27
C GLY A 867 28.91 -11.55 -23.01
N LEU A 868 29.01 -10.89 -21.85
CA LEU A 868 28.70 -11.50 -20.56
C LEU A 868 27.26 -12.03 -20.50
N HIS A 869 26.28 -11.28 -21.00
CA HIS A 869 24.88 -11.70 -20.92
C HIS A 869 24.55 -12.93 -21.79
N GLY A 870 25.45 -13.37 -22.66
CA GLY A 870 25.36 -14.61 -23.42
C GLY A 870 25.76 -15.88 -22.66
N LYS A 871 26.07 -15.78 -21.36
CA LYS A 871 26.42 -16.93 -20.50
C LYS A 871 25.34 -17.17 -19.42
N PRO A 872 25.21 -18.42 -18.93
CA PRO A 872 24.42 -18.73 -17.74
C PRO A 872 24.78 -17.83 -16.55
N THR A 873 23.75 -17.41 -15.82
CA THR A 873 23.91 -16.59 -14.61
C THR A 873 23.80 -17.48 -13.38
N LEU A 874 24.82 -17.45 -12.52
CA LEU A 874 24.78 -17.99 -11.17
C LEU A 874 24.09 -16.99 -10.24
N TYR A 875 22.91 -17.31 -9.77
CA TYR A 875 22.19 -16.55 -8.75
C TYR A 875 22.58 -17.02 -7.35
N VAL A 876 23.04 -16.11 -6.51
CA VAL A 876 23.31 -16.35 -5.09
C VAL A 876 22.26 -15.60 -4.28
N HIS A 877 21.19 -16.29 -3.90
CA HIS A 877 20.08 -15.70 -3.16
C HIS A 877 20.08 -16.19 -1.72
N SER A 878 20.43 -15.31 -0.78
CA SER A 878 20.49 -15.64 0.65
C SER A 878 21.30 -16.91 0.94
N GLY A 879 22.41 -17.13 0.23
CA GLY A 879 23.27 -18.32 0.36
C GLY A 879 22.89 -19.52 -0.50
N PHE A 880 21.67 -19.59 -1.05
CA PHE A 880 21.25 -20.61 -2.01
C PHE A 880 21.76 -20.26 -3.41
N CYS A 881 22.53 -21.15 -4.02
CA CYS A 881 23.15 -20.96 -5.32
C CYS A 881 22.34 -21.67 -6.39
N PHE A 882 21.79 -20.96 -7.37
CA PHE A 882 21.05 -21.59 -8.45
C PHE A 882 21.30 -20.92 -9.79
N SER A 883 20.91 -21.57 -10.88
CA SER A 883 20.86 -20.97 -12.22
C SER A 883 19.50 -21.24 -12.86
N ALA A 884 19.15 -20.48 -13.90
CA ALA A 884 17.95 -20.69 -14.68
C ALA A 884 18.32 -20.83 -16.17
N LEU A 885 17.76 -21.83 -16.85
CA LEU A 885 17.86 -22.01 -18.30
C LEU A 885 16.44 -22.11 -18.90
N ILE A 886 16.31 -21.76 -20.18
CA ILE A 886 15.01 -21.76 -20.87
C ILE A 886 15.02 -22.84 -21.95
N CYS A 887 14.29 -23.93 -21.69
CA CYS A 887 14.01 -25.00 -22.65
C CYS A 887 15.27 -25.53 -23.36
N SER A 888 15.39 -25.30 -24.67
CA SER A 888 16.53 -25.74 -25.50
C SER A 888 17.89 -25.30 -24.99
N ASP A 889 17.98 -24.26 -24.15
CA ASP A 889 19.24 -23.83 -23.53
C ASP A 889 19.91 -24.94 -22.69
N LEU A 890 19.12 -25.89 -22.16
CA LEU A 890 19.62 -27.05 -21.41
C LEU A 890 20.43 -28.02 -22.29
N THR A 891 20.10 -28.10 -23.58
CA THR A 891 20.76 -29.00 -24.54
C THR A 891 22.21 -28.58 -24.82
N ASN A 892 22.54 -27.31 -24.59
CA ASN A 892 23.90 -26.81 -24.74
C ASN A 892 24.79 -27.30 -23.59
N ILE A 893 25.67 -28.25 -23.88
CA ILE A 893 26.58 -28.83 -22.89
C ILE A 893 27.52 -27.78 -22.28
N ALA A 894 27.90 -26.73 -23.01
CA ALA A 894 28.75 -25.67 -22.48
C ALA A 894 28.05 -24.92 -21.34
N HIS A 895 26.74 -24.68 -21.43
CA HIS A 895 25.98 -24.05 -20.36
C HIS A 895 25.98 -24.89 -19.08
N ARG A 896 25.79 -26.20 -19.21
CA ARG A 896 25.85 -27.14 -18.07
C ARG A 896 27.27 -27.19 -17.49
N HIS A 897 28.27 -27.31 -18.34
CA HIS A 897 29.67 -27.36 -17.92
C HIS A 897 30.06 -26.14 -17.05
N GLN A 898 29.72 -24.92 -17.47
CA GLN A 898 30.02 -23.69 -16.72
C GLN A 898 29.36 -23.67 -15.33
N LEU A 899 28.21 -24.33 -15.16
CA LEU A 899 27.49 -24.38 -13.89
C LEU A 899 27.97 -25.51 -12.96
N ARG A 900 28.77 -26.46 -13.46
CA ARG A 900 29.24 -27.63 -12.68
C ARG A 900 30.04 -27.17 -11.47
N GLY A 901 29.67 -27.66 -10.29
CA GLY A 901 30.32 -27.26 -9.04
C GLY A 901 29.83 -25.93 -8.45
N ASN A 902 29.14 -25.11 -9.24
CA ASN A 902 28.76 -23.74 -8.89
C ASN A 902 27.31 -23.59 -8.40
N VAL A 903 26.42 -24.55 -8.68
CA VAL A 903 24.99 -24.48 -8.33
C VAL A 903 24.58 -25.58 -7.33
N ASP A 904 23.64 -25.26 -6.46
CA ASP A 904 22.88 -26.22 -5.68
C ASP A 904 21.66 -26.74 -6.44
N ALA A 905 21.06 -25.88 -7.26
CA ALA A 905 19.93 -26.21 -8.10
C ALA A 905 20.00 -25.54 -9.48
N LEU A 906 19.51 -26.22 -10.50
CA LEU A 906 19.27 -25.67 -11.84
C LEU A 906 17.77 -25.66 -12.10
N PHE A 907 17.19 -24.48 -12.38
CA PHE A 907 15.81 -24.37 -12.83
C PHE A 907 15.77 -24.35 -14.36
N VAL A 908 14.91 -25.17 -14.96
CA VAL A 908 14.72 -25.23 -16.41
C VAL A 908 13.25 -24.96 -16.71
N LEU A 909 12.98 -23.83 -17.36
CA LEU A 909 11.61 -23.42 -17.71
C LEU A 909 11.35 -23.84 -19.15
N GLU A 910 10.29 -24.60 -19.37
CA GLU A 910 10.13 -25.32 -20.64
C GLU A 910 8.74 -25.16 -21.23
N TRP A 911 8.70 -25.15 -22.55
CA TRP A 911 7.54 -25.52 -23.33
C TRP A 911 8.02 -26.49 -24.40
N ASN A 912 8.07 -27.76 -24.04
CA ASN A 912 8.63 -28.80 -24.90
C ASN A 912 7.77 -30.07 -24.91
N SER A 913 7.51 -30.60 -26.11
CA SER A 913 6.76 -31.85 -26.31
C SER A 913 7.63 -33.09 -26.23
N ASP A 914 8.94 -32.98 -26.48
CA ASP A 914 9.89 -34.10 -26.40
C ASP A 914 10.31 -34.37 -24.94
N THR A 915 9.36 -34.91 -24.16
CA THR A 915 9.55 -35.18 -22.73
C THR A 915 10.56 -36.29 -22.47
N LYS A 916 10.71 -37.28 -23.35
CA LYS A 916 11.63 -38.41 -23.14
C LYS A 916 13.10 -38.01 -23.24
N THR A 917 13.45 -37.21 -24.26
CA THR A 917 14.82 -36.71 -24.41
C THR A 917 15.17 -35.76 -23.26
N PHE A 918 14.26 -34.86 -22.91
CA PHE A 918 14.48 -33.92 -21.81
C PHE A 918 14.54 -34.60 -20.45
N ALA A 919 13.72 -35.62 -20.20
CA ALA A 919 13.83 -36.45 -19.01
C ALA A 919 15.27 -36.97 -18.86
N SER A 920 15.77 -37.67 -19.89
CA SER A 920 17.13 -38.22 -19.92
C SER A 920 18.19 -37.15 -19.71
N LEU A 921 18.01 -35.98 -20.33
CA LEU A 921 18.90 -34.84 -20.19
C LEU A 921 18.92 -34.28 -18.76
N VAL A 922 17.77 -34.22 -18.09
CA VAL A 922 17.67 -33.82 -16.69
C VAL A 922 18.34 -34.83 -15.77
N GLU A 923 18.20 -36.14 -16.05
CA GLU A 923 18.90 -37.16 -15.28
C GLU A 923 20.41 -37.04 -15.39
N ALA A 924 20.93 -36.90 -16.62
CA ALA A 924 22.34 -36.67 -16.86
C ALA A 924 22.81 -35.38 -16.15
N THR A 925 22.06 -34.30 -16.31
CA THR A 925 22.41 -32.98 -15.75
C THR A 925 22.46 -32.98 -14.22
N ALA A 926 21.53 -33.66 -13.54
CA ALA A 926 21.54 -33.77 -12.08
C ALA A 926 22.83 -34.44 -11.57
N ASN A 927 23.29 -35.48 -12.28
CA ASN A 927 24.55 -36.15 -11.96
C ASN A 927 25.76 -35.30 -12.35
N ASP A 928 25.82 -34.77 -13.58
CA ASP A 928 26.94 -33.99 -14.12
C ASP A 928 27.26 -32.76 -13.26
N LEU A 929 26.21 -32.00 -12.90
CA LEU A 929 26.33 -30.83 -12.04
C LEU A 929 26.47 -31.21 -10.56
N HIS A 930 26.09 -32.44 -10.21
CA HIS A 930 25.88 -32.91 -8.85
C HIS A 930 25.03 -31.92 -8.05
N ALA A 931 23.85 -31.60 -8.60
CA ALA A 931 22.94 -30.57 -8.12
C ALA A 931 21.49 -30.99 -8.34
N TYR A 932 20.56 -30.34 -7.64
CA TYR A 932 19.14 -30.51 -7.93
C TYR A 932 18.81 -29.93 -9.31
N VAL A 933 17.88 -30.53 -10.05
CA VAL A 933 17.39 -29.99 -11.33
C VAL A 933 15.87 -29.91 -11.27
N ALA A 934 15.34 -28.69 -11.29
CA ALA A 934 13.92 -28.38 -11.27
C ALA A 934 13.44 -28.02 -12.68
N GLN A 935 12.89 -29.00 -13.39
CA GLN A 935 12.29 -28.85 -14.70
C GLN A 935 10.81 -28.47 -14.55
N VAL A 936 10.38 -27.39 -15.22
CA VAL A 936 9.00 -26.90 -15.16
C VAL A 936 8.49 -26.66 -16.56
N ASN A 937 7.70 -27.61 -17.06
CA ASN A 937 7.19 -27.65 -18.43
C ASN A 937 5.71 -27.23 -18.51
N ASN A 938 5.29 -26.82 -19.70
CA ASN A 938 3.91 -26.49 -20.01
C ASN A 938 2.98 -27.68 -19.70
N ARG A 939 1.81 -27.40 -19.08
CA ARG A 939 0.83 -28.43 -18.68
C ARG A 939 0.45 -29.38 -19.82
N SER A 940 0.34 -28.88 -21.05
CA SER A 940 -0.13 -29.70 -22.18
C SER A 940 0.77 -30.92 -22.46
N TYR A 941 2.05 -30.84 -22.08
CA TYR A 941 3.01 -31.94 -22.23
C TYR A 941 3.41 -32.55 -20.87
N GLY A 942 3.51 -31.72 -19.83
CA GLY A 942 3.86 -32.13 -18.47
C GLY A 942 5.30 -32.59 -18.33
N ASP A 943 5.53 -33.54 -17.41
CA ASP A 943 6.84 -34.06 -17.03
C ASP A 943 7.72 -33.08 -16.23
N SER A 944 7.10 -32.08 -15.60
CA SER A 944 7.77 -31.20 -14.64
C SER A 944 8.27 -32.02 -13.44
N ARG A 945 9.47 -31.76 -12.96
CA ARG A 945 10.12 -32.55 -11.91
C ARG A 945 11.15 -31.76 -11.12
N ILE A 946 11.40 -32.19 -9.88
CA ILE A 946 12.58 -31.79 -9.09
C ILE A 946 13.40 -33.05 -8.88
N ARG A 947 14.52 -33.16 -9.59
CA ARG A 947 15.42 -34.31 -9.51
C ARG A 947 16.63 -33.99 -8.63
N ALA A 948 16.97 -34.88 -7.71
CA ALA A 948 18.17 -34.87 -6.89
C ALA A 948 19.18 -35.91 -7.40
N PRO A 949 20.50 -35.69 -7.20
CA PRO A 949 21.52 -36.71 -7.46
C PRO A 949 21.55 -37.75 -6.34
N ALA A 950 20.40 -38.34 -5.99
CA ALA A 950 20.26 -39.28 -4.88
C ALA A 950 20.72 -40.71 -5.24
N VAL A 951 21.22 -41.44 -4.24
CA VAL A 951 21.57 -42.86 -4.39
C VAL A 951 20.31 -43.69 -4.61
N GLU A 952 19.39 -43.62 -3.65
CA GLU A 952 18.12 -44.34 -3.63
C GLU A 952 17.18 -43.84 -4.71
N ASP A 953 16.57 -44.75 -5.46
CA ASP A 953 15.78 -44.42 -6.65
C ASP A 953 14.56 -43.55 -6.32
N TYR A 954 13.82 -43.90 -5.27
CA TYR A 954 12.63 -43.17 -4.82
C TYR A 954 12.93 -41.74 -4.28
N LEU A 955 14.20 -41.42 -4.01
CA LEU A 955 14.64 -40.08 -3.61
C LEU A 955 15.18 -39.26 -4.79
N ARG A 956 15.33 -39.86 -5.98
CA ARG A 956 15.87 -39.16 -7.15
C ARG A 956 14.88 -38.13 -7.66
N ASP A 957 13.62 -38.47 -7.82
CA ASP A 957 12.59 -37.49 -8.19
C ASP A 957 11.84 -37.07 -6.92
N VAL A 958 12.30 -35.98 -6.29
CA VAL A 958 11.62 -35.35 -5.14
C VAL A 958 10.17 -35.04 -5.47
N VAL A 959 9.95 -34.62 -6.71
CA VAL A 959 8.63 -34.45 -7.32
C VAL A 959 8.76 -34.84 -8.79
N GLN A 960 7.77 -35.55 -9.33
CA GLN A 960 7.55 -35.69 -10.76
C GLN A 960 6.05 -35.58 -11.04
N VAL A 961 5.67 -34.74 -12.00
CA VAL A 961 4.27 -34.48 -12.35
C VAL A 961 4.05 -34.58 -13.85
N LYS A 962 2.90 -35.10 -14.26
CA LYS A 962 2.53 -35.28 -15.68
C LYS A 962 1.62 -34.14 -16.17
N GLY A 963 1.18 -34.21 -17.42
CA GLY A 963 0.16 -33.29 -17.90
C GLY A 963 -1.17 -33.49 -17.18
N GLY A 964 -2.21 -32.80 -17.65
CA GLY A 964 -3.56 -32.95 -17.10
C GLY A 964 -4.49 -31.90 -17.69
N VAL A 965 -5.76 -31.91 -17.26
CA VAL A 965 -6.79 -30.96 -17.75
C VAL A 965 -6.78 -29.65 -16.97
N SER A 966 -6.68 -29.72 -15.65
CA SER A 966 -6.69 -28.53 -14.79
C SER A 966 -5.27 -28.05 -14.50
N ASP A 967 -5.06 -26.73 -14.40
CA ASP A 967 -3.79 -26.20 -13.90
C ASP A 967 -3.60 -26.57 -12.42
N TYR A 968 -2.39 -26.95 -12.04
CA TYR A 968 -2.07 -27.35 -10.66
C TYR A 968 -0.60 -27.07 -10.32
N TYR A 969 -0.20 -27.35 -9.09
CA TYR A 969 1.18 -27.25 -8.63
C TYR A 969 1.49 -28.40 -7.68
N VAL A 970 2.78 -28.66 -7.50
CA VAL A 970 3.28 -29.54 -6.44
C VAL A 970 4.45 -28.86 -5.75
N LEU A 971 4.58 -29.07 -4.45
CA LEU A 971 5.69 -28.58 -3.65
C LEU A 971 6.79 -29.64 -3.55
N GLY A 972 8.02 -29.25 -3.83
CA GLY A 972 9.21 -30.04 -3.53
C GLY A 972 10.17 -29.29 -2.63
N GLU A 973 11.00 -30.04 -1.90
CA GLU A 973 11.97 -29.50 -0.96
C GLU A 973 13.39 -29.80 -1.43
N ILE A 974 14.25 -28.78 -1.41
CA ILE A 974 15.65 -28.85 -1.80
C ILE A 974 16.51 -28.70 -0.55
N ASP A 975 17.13 -29.80 -0.11
CA ASP A 975 18.11 -29.83 0.99
C ASP A 975 19.53 -29.63 0.46
N TYR A 976 19.79 -28.40 0.00
CA TYR A 976 21.08 -28.05 -0.57
C TYR A 976 22.23 -28.06 0.46
N LEU A 977 21.93 -27.90 1.75
CA LEU A 977 22.93 -27.95 2.80
C LEU A 977 23.40 -29.38 3.04
N ALA A 978 22.50 -30.37 3.04
CA ALA A 978 22.90 -31.77 3.06
C ALA A 978 23.77 -32.13 1.84
N LEU A 979 23.36 -31.69 0.65
CA LEU A 979 24.13 -31.91 -0.58
C LEU A 979 25.55 -31.32 -0.48
N ARG A 980 25.68 -30.06 -0.06
CA ARG A 980 26.98 -29.40 0.14
C ARG A 980 27.86 -30.12 1.17
N LYS A 981 27.25 -30.65 2.24
CA LYS A 981 27.96 -31.38 3.29
C LYS A 981 28.65 -32.64 2.74
N GLU A 982 27.95 -33.43 1.92
CA GLU A 982 28.52 -34.64 1.29
C GLU A 982 29.54 -34.29 0.20
N GLN A 983 29.35 -33.18 -0.51
CA GLN A 983 30.32 -32.68 -1.50
C GLN A 983 31.63 -32.20 -0.87
N TYR A 984 31.60 -31.78 0.39
CA TYR A 984 32.78 -31.28 1.10
C TYR A 984 33.53 -32.39 1.83
N ARG A 985 32.81 -33.33 2.46
CA ARG A 985 33.40 -34.43 3.24
C ARG A 985 32.70 -35.75 2.94
N PRO A 986 33.44 -36.84 2.75
CA PRO A 986 32.86 -38.18 2.67
C PRO A 986 32.04 -38.49 3.92
N VAL A 987 30.89 -39.12 3.73
CA VAL A 987 29.99 -39.54 4.82
C VAL A 987 29.87 -41.06 4.80
N LYS A 988 29.79 -41.69 5.97
CA LYS A 988 29.72 -43.17 6.08
C LYS A 988 28.50 -43.77 5.38
N LYS A 989 27.38 -43.05 5.32
CA LYS A 989 26.13 -43.43 4.63
C LYS A 989 25.70 -42.27 3.72
N PRO A 990 26.18 -42.21 2.47
CA PRO A 990 25.88 -41.09 1.58
C PRO A 990 24.42 -41.14 1.14
N LYS A 991 23.75 -39.97 1.14
CA LYS A 991 22.40 -39.81 0.57
C LYS A 991 22.46 -39.51 -0.93
N PHE A 992 23.57 -38.92 -1.38
CA PHE A 992 23.77 -38.53 -2.77
C PHE A 992 24.80 -39.43 -3.45
N LYS A 993 24.71 -39.52 -4.78
CA LYS A 993 25.66 -40.27 -5.61
C LYS A 993 27.08 -39.70 -5.46
N PRO A 994 28.12 -40.44 -5.84
CA PRO A 994 29.46 -39.89 -5.87
C PRO A 994 29.57 -38.68 -6.80
N MET A 995 30.41 -37.72 -6.44
CA MET A 995 30.73 -36.58 -7.30
C MET A 995 31.35 -37.07 -8.61
N PRO A 996 31.01 -36.49 -9.77
CA PRO A 996 31.58 -36.96 -11.04
C PRO A 996 33.09 -36.67 -11.11
N ILE A 997 33.81 -37.46 -11.90
CA ILE A 997 35.28 -37.36 -12.02
C ILE A 997 35.70 -35.94 -12.42
N GLY A 998 36.67 -35.37 -11.69
CA GLY A 998 37.15 -34.00 -11.90
C GLY A 998 36.23 -32.90 -11.35
N TYR A 999 35.23 -33.25 -10.52
CA TYR A 999 34.34 -32.26 -9.91
C TYR A 999 35.08 -31.31 -8.96
N LYS A 1000 34.85 -30.01 -9.12
CA LYS A 1000 35.41 -28.96 -8.26
C LYS A 1000 34.26 -28.15 -7.67
N ILE A 1001 34.01 -28.31 -6.37
CA ILE A 1001 33.02 -27.48 -5.66
C ILE A 1001 33.53 -26.05 -5.51
N SER A 1002 32.67 -25.08 -5.83
CA SER A 1002 33.01 -23.66 -5.72
C SER A 1002 33.23 -23.24 -4.27
N PRO A 1003 34.19 -22.32 -3.97
CA PRO A 1003 34.48 -21.89 -2.60
C PRO A 1003 33.25 -21.36 -1.84
N ARG A 1004 32.34 -20.67 -2.54
CA ARG A 1004 31.12 -20.08 -1.96
C ARG A 1004 30.12 -21.12 -1.47
N ARG A 1005 30.15 -22.31 -2.07
CA ARG A 1005 29.32 -23.44 -1.64
C ARG A 1005 29.95 -24.21 -0.48
N LYS A 1006 31.22 -23.97 -0.16
CA LYS A 1006 31.89 -24.50 1.04
C LYS A 1006 31.53 -23.72 2.31
N THR A 1007 31.16 -22.45 2.18
CA THR A 1007 30.82 -21.55 3.28
C THR A 1007 29.30 -21.60 3.55
N GLY A 1008 28.88 -22.47 4.46
CA GLY A 1008 27.47 -22.62 4.86
C GLY A 1008 27.32 -23.29 6.22
N ARG A 1009 28.04 -22.77 7.24
CA ARG A 1009 27.75 -23.06 8.65
C ARG A 1009 26.45 -22.37 9.08
#